data_AF-A0A3D2XVF2-F1
#
_entry.id   AF-A0A3D2XVF2-F1
#
_cell.length_a   1.000
_cell.length_b   1.000
_cell.length_c   1.000
_cell.angle_alpha   90.00
_cell.angle_beta   90.00
_cell.angle_gamma   90.00
#
_symmetry.space_group_name_H-M   'P 1'
#
loop_
_entity.id
_entity.type
_entity.pdbx_description
1 polymer ?
#
loop_
_entity_poly.entity_id
_entity_poly.type
_entity_poly.pdbx_seq_one_letter_code
_entity_poly.pdbx_strand_id
1 'polypeptide(L)'
;MNKHNIFEPGKNCWQETQACYSSPLIDCANYYRALHSSICKAEKQIIIVGWDIDSRIRLLHGEEEEQSEAPSRIGDLIRWKAEQNPDLKIYLLRWDSSFAFFDQREMWALEVWQDKTPENVQAILDDSIPMGGSQHQKIVVIDNEVVFSGGMDVALHRWDTREHKIDEPGRNGPDGEYGPFHDVQIVSSGPLVKHFAELAHWRWNRIAENPIESIGFPDTDTDDLPRCWPDGVKPCFTNADCAIARTIPEMEDTELVQEVRHMLINIIGQAEKFIYIENQFATREEIAYAINKRMKECPDLHVVIVSSYDPKGLFESEAYWASRITFKNIIENDIDDDRVIMTYSSIRDQQGRMAYKRVHSKVMTIDNQYLVIGSSNLSNRSMTLDTEVDLVFHGSTEENQRCIEFVRNDLLAEHTGRETDQMQELIDSDAPVTAIMEGQLAHGYVLTEIDDSEFTTASKANVFRSISDPEEPLGPAIPDFHGKFSAITNPRRRTIMITLGVIILALIAGALILISNTVPWLDGDRIQAFLEESRGTYFALPTVLLVYLVGGLLFFPVTVLSLAVAAIFGPIWGPIYGIMGALLSAGTTFLLGKLLGNAGLRKLGGPKVEAVDEKLKKSGIIGVAAIRMLPVAPFSLVNLVAGISSITLIQFLIGTFLGMAPQMVAKGLVGDSIMQIFRNPSAETVSYLVGGLVFWLAMIIGSQKAAKMYQAKKEEAKEESEECIA
;
A
#
# COMPACT_ATOMS: atom_id res chain seq x y z
N MET A 1 -40.00 17.69 22.86
CA MET A 1 -40.24 17.87 21.40
C MET A 1 -40.11 16.50 20.77
N ASN A 2 -41.07 16.08 19.93
CA ASN A 2 -40.91 14.85 19.14
C ASN A 2 -39.66 15.04 18.26
N LYS A 3 -38.54 14.39 18.61
CA LYS A 3 -37.34 14.36 17.77
C LYS A 3 -37.74 13.68 16.46
N HIS A 4 -37.88 14.47 15.39
CA HIS A 4 -37.89 13.89 14.05
C HIS A 4 -36.59 13.12 13.88
N ASN A 5 -36.71 11.84 13.53
CA ASN A 5 -35.56 11.03 13.20
C ASN A 5 -34.85 11.68 12.01
N ILE A 6 -33.61 12.14 12.21
CA ILE A 6 -32.86 12.85 11.18
C ILE A 6 -32.34 11.89 10.11
N PHE A 7 -32.19 10.62 10.46
CA PHE A 7 -31.71 9.59 9.55
C PHE A 7 -32.89 9.04 8.73
N GLU A 8 -32.74 9.09 7.42
CA GLU A 8 -33.70 8.61 6.43
C GLU A 8 -32.98 7.63 5.49
N PRO A 9 -33.21 6.31 5.65
CA PRO A 9 -32.62 5.29 4.80
C PRO A 9 -32.83 5.57 3.30
N GLY A 10 -31.75 5.47 2.53
CA GLY A 10 -31.72 5.76 1.09
C GLY A 10 -31.58 7.24 0.74
N LYS A 11 -31.43 8.13 1.73
CA LYS A 11 -31.12 9.56 1.51
C LYS A 11 -29.82 9.98 2.17
N ASN A 12 -29.77 9.89 3.50
CA ASN A 12 -28.65 10.34 4.32
C ASN A 12 -28.12 9.26 5.27
N CYS A 13 -28.67 8.05 5.20
CA CYS A 13 -28.06 6.84 5.73
C CYS A 13 -28.47 5.65 4.86
N TRP A 14 -27.73 4.56 4.98
CA TRP A 14 -28.11 3.28 4.40
C TRP A 14 -29.07 2.53 5.31
N GLN A 15 -28.72 2.45 6.60
CA GLN A 15 -29.42 1.69 7.62
C GLN A 15 -29.42 2.45 8.94
N GLU A 16 -30.53 2.34 9.64
CA GLU A 16 -30.63 2.62 11.06
C GLU A 16 -30.61 1.30 11.81
N THR A 17 -29.83 1.24 12.88
CA THR A 17 -29.56 0.00 13.59
C THR A 17 -29.14 0.30 15.04
N GLN A 18 -28.69 -0.72 15.74
CA GLN A 18 -28.25 -0.60 17.13
C GLN A 18 -26.91 -1.30 17.33
N ALA A 19 -26.08 -0.70 18.18
CA ALA A 19 -24.89 -1.32 18.74
C ALA A 19 -25.17 -1.83 20.15
N CYS A 20 -25.01 -3.13 20.38
CA CYS A 20 -25.07 -3.70 21.73
C CYS A 20 -23.89 -3.20 22.56
N TYR A 21 -22.68 -3.25 22.00
CA TYR A 21 -21.49 -2.66 22.59
C TYR A 21 -20.69 -1.91 21.52
N SER A 22 -20.11 -0.77 21.87
CA SER A 22 -19.14 -0.10 21.00
C SER A 22 -18.11 0.70 21.79
N SER A 23 -16.88 0.76 21.28
CA SER A 23 -15.83 1.61 21.85
C SER A 23 -14.92 2.15 20.76
N PRO A 24 -14.68 3.47 20.71
CA PRO A 24 -13.57 4.03 19.94
C PRO A 24 -12.25 3.43 20.40
N LEU A 25 -11.34 3.29 19.45
CA LEU A 25 -9.97 2.85 19.59
C LEU A 25 -9.12 4.00 19.04
N ILE A 26 -8.64 4.83 19.95
CA ILE A 26 -7.84 6.02 19.62
C ILE A 26 -6.38 5.57 19.49
N ASP A 27 -5.75 5.95 18.38
CA ASP A 27 -4.42 5.54 17.94
C ASP A 27 -4.28 4.07 17.53
N CYS A 28 -3.37 3.85 16.57
CA CYS A 28 -3.20 2.55 15.93
C CYS A 28 -2.69 1.46 16.88
N ALA A 29 -1.94 1.78 17.94
CA ALA A 29 -1.53 0.76 18.91
C ALA A 29 -2.74 0.12 19.62
N ASN A 30 -3.76 0.92 19.98
CA ASN A 30 -4.97 0.41 20.62
C ASN A 30 -5.82 -0.39 19.65
N TYR A 31 -5.97 0.08 18.41
CA TYR A 31 -6.64 -0.69 17.37
C TYR A 31 -5.94 -2.02 17.07
N TYR A 32 -4.62 -2.00 16.86
CA TYR A 32 -3.87 -3.20 16.48
C TYR A 32 -3.86 -4.26 17.58
N ARG A 33 -3.78 -3.86 18.85
CA ARG A 33 -3.94 -4.76 19.99
C ARG A 33 -5.33 -5.38 20.04
N ALA A 34 -6.36 -4.57 19.87
CA ALA A 34 -7.75 -5.05 19.85
C ALA A 34 -7.99 -6.03 18.69
N LEU A 35 -7.54 -5.67 17.48
CA LEU A 35 -7.63 -6.50 16.30
C LEU A 35 -6.89 -7.84 16.49
N HIS A 36 -5.67 -7.81 17.03
CA HIS A 36 -4.89 -9.01 17.33
C HIS A 36 -5.63 -9.97 18.28
N SER A 37 -6.15 -9.43 19.40
CA SER A 37 -6.96 -10.20 20.36
C SER A 37 -8.19 -10.83 19.69
N SER A 38 -8.97 -10.07 18.92
CA SER A 38 -10.16 -10.59 18.25
C SER A 38 -9.84 -11.65 17.19
N ILE A 39 -8.74 -11.51 16.42
CA ILE A 39 -8.29 -12.53 15.46
C ILE A 39 -7.88 -13.82 16.18
N CYS A 40 -7.16 -13.72 17.30
CA CYS A 40 -6.78 -14.89 18.09
C CYS A 40 -8.00 -15.69 18.57
N LYS A 41 -9.11 -15.00 18.84
CA LYS A 41 -10.36 -15.62 19.26
C LYS A 41 -11.21 -16.14 18.09
N ALA A 42 -11.01 -15.75 16.85
CA ALA A 42 -11.88 -16.16 15.73
C ALA A 42 -12.03 -17.68 15.55
N GLU A 43 -13.21 -18.15 15.11
CA GLU A 43 -13.51 -19.58 14.95
C GLU A 43 -14.15 -19.95 13.62
N LYS A 44 -14.86 -19.03 12.96
CA LYS A 44 -15.70 -19.33 11.79
C LYS A 44 -15.27 -18.54 10.57
N GLN A 45 -15.12 -17.21 10.70
CA GLN A 45 -14.84 -16.34 9.58
C GLN A 45 -14.12 -15.05 9.98
N ILE A 46 -13.16 -14.62 9.15
CA ILE A 46 -12.56 -13.28 9.22
C ILE A 46 -12.69 -12.65 7.83
N ILE A 47 -13.22 -11.43 7.75
CA ILE A 47 -13.26 -10.65 6.51
C ILE A 47 -12.54 -9.32 6.76
N ILE A 48 -11.47 -9.05 6.02
CA ILE A 48 -10.72 -7.79 6.08
C ILE A 48 -10.89 -7.08 4.73
N VAL A 49 -11.49 -5.90 4.77
CA VAL A 49 -11.63 -4.99 3.64
C VAL A 49 -10.80 -3.74 3.95
N GLY A 50 -9.89 -3.37 3.05
CA GLY A 50 -9.03 -2.21 3.29
C GLY A 50 -8.61 -1.49 2.03
N TRP A 51 -8.27 -0.21 2.19
CA TRP A 51 -7.52 0.51 1.18
C TRP A 51 -6.16 -0.17 0.99
N ASP A 52 -5.55 -0.63 2.09
CA ASP A 52 -4.35 -1.45 2.07
C ASP A 52 -4.39 -2.54 3.15
N ILE A 53 -3.74 -3.68 2.86
CA ILE A 53 -3.60 -4.81 3.79
C ILE A 53 -2.17 -5.35 3.57
N ASP A 54 -1.21 -4.81 4.32
CA ASP A 54 0.20 -5.15 4.18
C ASP A 54 0.58 -6.28 5.14
N SER A 55 1.06 -7.40 4.60
CA SER A 55 1.29 -8.62 5.39
C SER A 55 2.42 -8.47 6.42
N ARG A 56 3.26 -7.44 6.27
CA ARG A 56 4.46 -7.21 7.07
C ARG A 56 4.17 -6.40 8.34
N ILE A 57 2.96 -5.86 8.48
CA ILE A 57 2.61 -4.96 9.58
C ILE A 57 2.58 -5.72 10.89
N ARG A 58 3.28 -5.15 11.87
CA ARG A 58 3.38 -5.65 13.23
C ARG A 58 2.32 -4.96 14.09
N LEU A 59 1.42 -5.77 14.65
CA LEU A 59 0.29 -5.33 15.47
C LEU A 59 0.69 -5.08 16.93
N LEU A 60 1.45 -6.01 17.52
CA LEU A 60 1.96 -5.91 18.89
C LEU A 60 3.43 -5.52 18.90
N HIS A 61 3.85 -4.76 19.91
CA HIS A 61 5.21 -4.26 20.08
C HIS A 61 5.65 -4.36 21.54
N GLY A 62 6.96 -4.39 21.78
CA GLY A 62 7.54 -4.37 23.13
C GLY A 62 7.07 -5.54 24.00
N GLU A 63 6.73 -5.25 25.26
CA GLU A 63 6.31 -6.26 26.24
C GLU A 63 5.06 -7.06 25.79
N GLU A 64 4.14 -6.42 25.06
CA GLU A 64 2.93 -7.08 24.55
C GLU A 64 3.27 -8.17 23.52
N GLU A 65 4.26 -7.90 22.67
CA GLU A 65 4.76 -8.90 21.73
C GLU A 65 5.53 -10.01 22.46
N GLU A 66 6.34 -9.69 23.46
CA GLU A 66 7.12 -10.67 24.22
C GLU A 66 6.23 -11.64 25.01
N GLN A 67 5.07 -11.19 25.47
CA GLN A 67 4.10 -11.99 26.23
C GLN A 67 3.10 -12.75 25.34
N SER A 68 3.02 -12.43 24.06
CA SER A 68 2.07 -13.05 23.14
C SER A 68 2.56 -14.41 22.66
N GLU A 69 1.72 -15.45 22.81
CA GLU A 69 1.96 -16.76 22.19
C GLU A 69 1.64 -16.75 20.69
N ALA A 70 0.78 -15.83 20.24
CA ALA A 70 0.40 -15.68 18.84
C ALA A 70 1.33 -14.69 18.12
N PRO A 71 1.59 -14.87 16.80
CA PRO A 71 2.46 -13.98 16.06
C PRO A 71 1.97 -12.53 16.04
N SER A 72 2.91 -11.58 16.12
CA SER A 72 2.58 -10.15 16.13
C SER A 72 2.41 -9.54 14.74
N ARG A 73 2.95 -10.16 13.69
CA ARG A 73 2.79 -9.68 12.31
C ARG A 73 1.49 -10.21 11.73
N ILE A 74 0.69 -9.36 11.07
CA ILE A 74 -0.63 -9.74 10.56
C ILE A 74 -0.56 -10.93 9.59
N GLY A 75 0.43 -10.98 8.69
CA GLY A 75 0.59 -12.10 7.76
C GLY A 75 0.86 -13.42 8.47
N ASP A 76 1.72 -13.40 9.49
CA ASP A 76 2.07 -14.57 10.28
C ASP A 76 0.92 -14.98 11.22
N LEU A 77 0.18 -14.01 11.77
CA LEU A 77 -0.99 -14.24 12.63
C LEU A 77 -2.14 -14.89 11.86
N ILE A 78 -2.46 -14.37 10.68
CA ILE A 78 -3.50 -14.93 9.80
C ILE A 78 -3.14 -16.35 9.39
N ARG A 79 -1.88 -16.58 8.98
CA ARG A 79 -1.38 -17.92 8.67
C ARG A 79 -1.52 -18.86 9.87
N TRP A 80 -0.99 -18.46 11.02
CA TRP A 80 -1.02 -19.23 12.26
C TRP A 80 -2.45 -19.61 12.64
N LYS A 81 -3.38 -18.65 12.55
CA LYS A 81 -4.78 -18.88 12.89
C LYS A 81 -5.48 -19.82 11.91
N ALA A 82 -5.20 -19.66 10.61
CA ALA A 82 -5.76 -20.50 9.56
C ALA A 82 -5.25 -21.95 9.62
N GLU A 83 -3.98 -22.15 10.02
CA GLU A 83 -3.38 -23.49 10.21
C GLU A 83 -3.96 -24.21 11.44
N GLN A 84 -4.29 -23.48 12.51
CA GLN A 84 -4.90 -24.05 13.71
C GLN A 84 -6.34 -24.51 13.52
N ASN A 85 -7.09 -23.83 12.65
CA ASN A 85 -8.50 -24.12 12.39
C ASN A 85 -8.75 -24.18 10.87
N PRO A 86 -8.64 -25.36 10.24
CA PRO A 86 -8.90 -25.52 8.81
C PRO A 86 -10.33 -25.17 8.37
N ASP A 87 -11.30 -25.14 9.29
CA ASP A 87 -12.69 -24.77 9.01
C ASP A 87 -12.90 -23.25 9.00
N LEU A 88 -12.03 -22.47 9.66
CA LEU A 88 -12.06 -21.01 9.64
C LEU A 88 -11.82 -20.50 8.22
N LYS A 89 -12.70 -19.63 7.70
CA LYS A 89 -12.54 -18.98 6.39
C LYS A 89 -12.06 -17.55 6.55
N ILE A 90 -10.98 -17.18 5.85
CA ILE A 90 -10.41 -15.83 5.91
C ILE A 90 -10.45 -15.20 4.53
N TYR A 91 -11.00 -13.99 4.43
CA TYR A 91 -11.16 -13.25 3.19
C TYR A 91 -10.46 -11.89 3.30
N LEU A 92 -9.52 -11.62 2.40
CA LEU A 92 -8.72 -10.40 2.36
C LEU A 92 -9.01 -9.64 1.06
N LEU A 93 -9.70 -8.51 1.18
CA LEU A 93 -10.08 -7.67 0.05
C LEU A 93 -9.33 -6.34 0.10
N ARG A 94 -8.33 -6.21 -0.78
CA ARG A 94 -7.45 -5.05 -0.86
C ARG A 94 -7.71 -4.26 -2.13
N TRP A 95 -7.64 -2.94 -2.10
CA TRP A 95 -7.69 -2.12 -3.31
C TRP A 95 -6.49 -2.35 -4.25
N ASP A 96 -6.72 -2.53 -5.56
CA ASP A 96 -5.68 -2.49 -6.61
C ASP A 96 -5.39 -1.03 -6.97
N SER A 97 -4.36 -0.47 -6.34
CA SER A 97 -4.10 0.97 -6.33
C SER A 97 -3.65 1.54 -7.67
N SER A 98 -3.83 2.86 -7.83
CA SER A 98 -3.15 3.66 -8.85
C SER A 98 -1.63 3.74 -8.61
N PHE A 99 -0.86 4.14 -9.65
CA PHE A 99 0.61 4.25 -9.57
C PHE A 99 1.10 5.28 -8.53
N ALA A 100 0.24 6.21 -8.11
CA ALA A 100 0.59 7.28 -7.18
C ALA A 100 1.01 6.80 -5.79
N PHE A 101 0.64 5.56 -5.40
CA PHE A 101 0.85 5.03 -4.05
C PHE A 101 1.85 3.86 -4.00
N PHE A 102 2.69 3.72 -5.03
CA PHE A 102 3.59 2.57 -5.18
C PHE A 102 4.66 2.45 -4.09
N ASP A 103 5.16 3.58 -3.58
CA ASP A 103 6.17 3.67 -2.54
C ASP A 103 5.63 3.44 -1.13
N GLN A 104 4.30 3.35 -0.97
CA GLN A 104 3.61 3.19 0.31
C GLN A 104 2.98 1.80 0.49
N ARG A 105 3.35 0.79 -0.32
CA ARG A 105 2.63 -0.48 -0.41
C ARG A 105 3.53 -1.71 -0.57
N GLU A 106 3.07 -2.85 -0.05
CA GLU A 106 3.71 -4.15 -0.29
C GLU A 106 3.65 -4.54 -1.78
N MET A 107 4.84 -4.91 -2.28
CA MET A 107 5.05 -5.39 -3.64
C MET A 107 4.55 -6.82 -3.81
N TRP A 108 3.70 -7.05 -4.82
CA TRP A 108 3.16 -8.39 -5.12
C TRP A 108 2.32 -8.95 -3.97
N ALA A 109 1.56 -8.10 -3.28
CA ALA A 109 0.85 -8.51 -2.07
C ALA A 109 -0.09 -9.69 -2.31
N LEU A 110 -0.76 -9.78 -3.47
CA LEU A 110 -1.64 -10.91 -3.79
C LEU A 110 -0.86 -12.23 -3.78
N GLU A 111 0.27 -12.27 -4.48
CA GLU A 111 1.14 -13.44 -4.53
C GLU A 111 1.74 -13.74 -3.16
N VAL A 112 2.13 -12.72 -2.39
CA VAL A 112 2.65 -12.89 -1.02
C VAL A 112 1.61 -13.56 -0.12
N TRP A 113 0.35 -13.09 -0.16
CA TRP A 113 -0.73 -13.70 0.62
C TRP A 113 -0.99 -15.15 0.18
N GLN A 114 -1.11 -15.39 -1.14
CA GLN A 114 -1.37 -16.73 -1.69
C GLN A 114 -0.23 -17.72 -1.40
N ASP A 115 1.03 -17.28 -1.42
CA ASP A 115 2.19 -18.16 -1.18
C ASP A 115 2.43 -18.42 0.31
N LYS A 116 2.07 -17.48 1.20
CA LYS A 116 2.33 -17.59 2.65
C LYS A 116 1.21 -18.24 3.44
N THR A 117 -0.01 -18.29 2.91
CA THR A 117 -1.19 -18.71 3.68
C THR A 117 -1.84 -19.97 3.10
N PRO A 118 -2.50 -20.79 3.95
CA PRO A 118 -3.21 -22.00 3.50
C PRO A 118 -4.47 -21.66 2.68
N GLU A 119 -5.05 -22.67 2.02
CA GLU A 119 -6.19 -22.51 1.09
C GLU A 119 -7.47 -21.91 1.71
N ASN A 120 -7.64 -21.99 3.03
CA ASN A 120 -8.74 -21.35 3.75
C ASN A 120 -8.54 -19.83 3.95
N VAL A 121 -7.46 -19.26 3.40
CA VAL A 121 -7.24 -17.82 3.26
C VAL A 121 -7.31 -17.42 1.79
N GLN A 122 -8.25 -16.54 1.46
CA GLN A 122 -8.46 -16.05 0.10
C GLN A 122 -8.18 -14.55 0.06
N ALA A 123 -7.25 -14.14 -0.81
CA ALA A 123 -6.92 -12.74 -1.04
C ALA A 123 -7.29 -12.34 -2.47
N ILE A 124 -7.88 -11.14 -2.63
CA ILE A 124 -8.24 -10.55 -3.93
C ILE A 124 -7.89 -9.06 -3.95
N LEU A 125 -7.50 -8.57 -5.12
CA LEU A 125 -7.33 -7.15 -5.41
C LEU A 125 -8.55 -6.58 -6.14
N ASP A 126 -9.11 -5.48 -5.63
CA ASP A 126 -10.29 -4.80 -6.18
C ASP A 126 -9.87 -3.61 -7.06
N ASP A 127 -10.07 -3.74 -8.36
CA ASP A 127 -9.79 -2.70 -9.38
C ASP A 127 -11.07 -2.08 -9.97
N SER A 128 -12.24 -2.34 -9.36
CA SER A 128 -13.55 -1.98 -9.94
C SER A 128 -13.90 -0.48 -9.85
N ILE A 129 -13.13 0.29 -9.07
CA ILE A 129 -13.40 1.71 -8.84
C ILE A 129 -13.09 2.55 -10.10
N PRO A 130 -13.92 3.56 -10.43
CA PRO A 130 -13.62 4.52 -11.50
C PRO A 130 -12.26 5.19 -11.32
N MET A 131 -11.60 5.51 -12.43
CA MET A 131 -10.29 6.17 -12.44
C MET A 131 -10.35 7.50 -11.68
N GLY A 132 -9.35 7.75 -10.83
CA GLY A 132 -9.34 8.89 -9.89
C GLY A 132 -9.98 8.61 -8.53
N GLY A 133 -10.81 7.56 -8.43
CA GLY A 133 -11.35 7.06 -7.16
C GLY A 133 -10.45 6.01 -6.49
N SER A 134 -10.74 5.72 -5.22
CA SER A 134 -10.15 4.64 -4.46
C SER A 134 -11.17 3.84 -3.68
N GLN A 135 -10.87 2.56 -3.43
CA GLN A 135 -11.63 1.77 -2.45
C GLN A 135 -11.11 2.13 -1.05
N HIS A 136 -11.84 2.93 -0.29
CA HIS A 136 -11.29 3.62 0.89
C HIS A 136 -11.90 3.19 2.24
N GLN A 137 -12.89 2.29 2.21
CA GLN A 137 -13.43 1.65 3.40
C GLN A 137 -12.39 0.75 4.10
N LYS A 138 -12.29 0.89 5.42
CA LYS A 138 -11.53 -0.02 6.30
C LYS A 138 -12.50 -0.75 7.22
N ILE A 139 -12.70 -2.05 6.97
CA ILE A 139 -13.68 -2.88 7.68
C ILE A 139 -13.02 -4.20 8.05
N VAL A 140 -13.17 -4.63 9.29
CA VAL A 140 -12.85 -6.00 9.70
C VAL A 140 -14.06 -6.63 10.37
N VAL A 141 -14.62 -7.70 9.80
CA VAL A 141 -15.71 -8.48 10.41
C VAL A 141 -15.16 -9.81 10.90
N ILE A 142 -15.43 -10.16 12.16
CA ILE A 142 -14.96 -11.42 12.76
C ILE A 142 -16.16 -12.18 13.32
N ASP A 143 -16.34 -13.40 12.82
CA ASP A 143 -17.36 -14.39 13.19
C ASP A 143 -18.81 -13.90 13.14
N ASN A 144 -19.07 -12.79 12.44
CA ASN A 144 -20.33 -12.03 12.53
C ASN A 144 -20.70 -11.59 13.96
N GLU A 145 -19.73 -11.57 14.88
CA GLU A 145 -19.88 -11.15 16.27
C GLU A 145 -19.44 -9.70 16.49
N VAL A 146 -18.33 -9.30 15.87
CA VAL A 146 -17.74 -7.96 16.02
C VAL A 146 -17.33 -7.39 14.66
N VAL A 147 -17.38 -6.06 14.56
CA VAL A 147 -16.85 -5.30 13.44
C VAL A 147 -15.92 -4.19 13.92
N PHE A 148 -14.81 -3.99 13.19
CA PHE A 148 -13.98 -2.79 13.26
C PHE A 148 -14.22 -1.93 12.02
N SER A 149 -14.47 -0.63 12.20
CA SER A 149 -14.66 0.32 11.10
C SER A 149 -14.21 1.73 11.48
N GLY A 150 -13.78 2.55 10.53
CA GLY A 150 -13.24 3.89 10.79
C GLY A 150 -12.06 4.24 9.89
N GLY A 151 -11.08 5.00 10.42
CA GLY A 151 -9.99 5.60 9.63
C GLY A 151 -8.78 4.69 9.38
N MET A 152 -8.63 3.59 10.12
CA MET A 152 -7.38 2.83 10.18
C MET A 152 -7.34 1.56 9.31
N ASP A 153 -6.31 1.46 8.46
CA ASP A 153 -5.92 0.23 7.74
C ASP A 153 -4.83 -0.55 8.49
N VAL A 154 -4.59 -1.80 8.10
CA VAL A 154 -3.39 -2.55 8.47
C VAL A 154 -2.30 -2.25 7.43
N ALA A 155 -1.62 -1.12 7.60
CA ALA A 155 -0.74 -0.55 6.58
C ALA A 155 0.49 0.17 7.17
N LEU A 156 1.44 0.53 6.30
CA LEU A 156 2.76 1.09 6.67
C LEU A 156 2.67 2.46 7.35
N HIS A 157 3.50 2.75 8.35
CA HIS A 157 3.58 4.08 8.97
C HIS A 157 2.29 4.55 9.68
N ARG A 158 1.54 3.62 10.28
CA ARG A 158 0.29 3.89 11.00
C ARG A 158 0.43 3.69 12.51
N TRP A 159 1.20 2.69 12.95
CA TRP A 159 1.34 2.38 14.39
C TRP A 159 1.88 3.58 15.18
N ASP A 160 1.18 3.94 16.24
CA ASP A 160 1.63 4.95 17.21
C ASP A 160 0.84 4.76 18.50
N THR A 161 1.35 5.34 19.58
CA THR A 161 0.68 5.39 20.89
C THR A 161 0.22 6.81 21.20
N ARG A 162 -0.68 6.93 22.17
CA ARG A 162 -1.24 8.21 22.63
C ARG A 162 -0.18 9.23 23.04
N GLU A 163 0.96 8.77 23.54
CA GLU A 163 2.05 9.66 23.95
C GLU A 163 2.80 10.29 22.78
N HIS A 164 2.54 9.85 21.52
CA HIS A 164 3.25 10.16 20.27
C HIS A 164 4.61 10.85 20.45
N LYS A 165 5.49 10.20 21.20
CA LYS A 165 6.81 10.75 21.53
C LYS A 165 7.53 11.08 20.24
N ILE A 166 8.34 12.13 20.20
CA ILE A 166 9.11 12.48 18.98
C ILE A 166 9.96 11.29 18.53
N ASP A 167 10.67 10.67 19.47
CA ASP A 167 11.39 9.41 19.25
C ASP A 167 10.57 8.28 19.86
N GLU A 168 9.99 7.44 19.03
CA GLU A 168 9.26 6.25 19.45
C GLU A 168 9.82 5.04 18.70
N PRO A 169 10.62 4.18 19.37
CA PRO A 169 11.26 3.03 18.73
C PRO A 169 10.28 2.08 18.02
N GLY A 170 9.02 2.00 18.47
CA GLY A 170 7.99 1.21 17.80
C GLY A 170 7.54 1.78 16.44
N ARG A 171 7.79 3.07 16.16
CA ARG A 171 7.54 3.70 14.85
C ARG A 171 8.66 3.41 13.85
N ASN A 172 8.89 2.13 13.62
CA ASN A 172 9.85 1.62 12.65
C ASN A 172 9.17 0.60 11.74
N GLY A 173 8.70 1.06 10.59
CA GLY A 173 8.02 0.23 9.60
C GLY A 173 9.01 -0.52 8.70
N PRO A 174 8.52 -1.45 7.87
CA PRO A 174 9.30 -2.12 6.83
C PRO A 174 10.15 -1.18 5.94
N ASP A 175 9.69 0.06 5.74
CA ASP A 175 10.35 1.04 4.87
C ASP A 175 11.08 2.16 5.66
N GLY A 176 11.20 2.00 6.99
CA GLY A 176 11.97 2.88 7.88
C GLY A 176 11.15 3.59 8.96
N GLU A 177 11.81 4.53 9.64
CA GLU A 177 11.24 5.35 10.71
C GLU A 177 10.29 6.44 10.18
N TYR A 178 9.30 6.80 10.99
CA TYR A 178 8.31 7.83 10.66
C TYR A 178 7.87 8.64 11.89
N GLY A 179 7.34 9.83 11.63
CA GLY A 179 6.87 10.74 12.67
C GLY A 179 5.52 10.35 13.28
N PRO A 180 5.08 11.09 14.30
CA PRO A 180 3.79 10.91 14.97
C PRO A 180 2.59 10.77 14.02
N PHE A 181 1.71 9.82 14.31
CA PHE A 181 0.52 9.50 13.54
C PHE A 181 -0.67 9.29 14.48
N HIS A 182 -1.80 9.92 14.18
CA HIS A 182 -3.02 9.84 14.97
C HIS A 182 -4.22 9.50 14.10
N ASP A 183 -5.06 8.61 14.59
CA ASP A 183 -6.25 8.13 13.88
C ASP A 183 -7.24 7.50 14.87
N VAL A 184 -8.48 7.29 14.42
CA VAL A 184 -9.55 6.70 15.23
C VAL A 184 -10.26 5.60 14.46
N GLN A 185 -10.38 4.45 15.12
CA GLN A 185 -11.18 3.29 14.71
C GLN A 185 -12.28 3.07 15.75
N ILE A 186 -13.31 2.30 15.43
CA ILE A 186 -14.27 1.83 16.43
C ILE A 186 -14.47 0.32 16.30
N VAL A 187 -14.57 -0.37 17.45
CA VAL A 187 -15.06 -1.74 17.53
C VAL A 187 -16.49 -1.74 18.00
N SER A 188 -17.33 -2.53 17.34
CA SER A 188 -18.77 -2.58 17.58
C SER A 188 -19.30 -4.00 17.48
N SER A 189 -20.38 -4.29 18.23
CA SER A 189 -21.09 -5.56 18.19
C SER A 189 -22.61 -5.38 18.24
N GLY A 190 -23.35 -6.45 17.97
CA GLY A 190 -24.80 -6.45 17.93
C GLY A 190 -25.36 -6.37 16.50
N PRO A 191 -26.64 -5.96 16.34
CA PRO A 191 -27.34 -5.98 15.06
C PRO A 191 -26.60 -5.28 13.91
N LEU A 192 -25.83 -4.21 14.17
CA LEU A 192 -25.09 -3.50 13.13
C LEU A 192 -24.08 -4.36 12.36
N VAL A 193 -23.54 -5.42 12.98
CA VAL A 193 -22.49 -6.25 12.38
C VAL A 193 -23.00 -6.91 11.11
N LYS A 194 -24.30 -7.22 11.06
CA LYS A 194 -24.97 -7.74 9.87
C LYS A 194 -24.82 -6.82 8.67
N HIS A 195 -24.99 -5.50 8.85
CA HIS A 195 -24.91 -4.55 7.74
C HIS A 195 -23.48 -4.39 7.22
N PHE A 196 -22.48 -4.41 8.10
CA PHE A 196 -21.08 -4.42 7.68
C PHE A 196 -20.67 -5.73 7.00
N ALA A 197 -21.17 -6.87 7.47
CA ALA A 197 -20.99 -8.15 6.78
C ALA A 197 -21.63 -8.13 5.38
N GLU A 198 -22.87 -7.62 5.26
CA GLU A 198 -23.55 -7.43 3.97
C GLU A 198 -22.74 -6.53 3.02
N LEU A 199 -22.17 -5.43 3.53
CA LEU A 199 -21.32 -4.54 2.75
C LEU A 199 -20.02 -5.22 2.29
N ALA A 200 -19.37 -5.98 3.18
CA ALA A 200 -18.16 -6.72 2.85
C ALA A 200 -18.42 -7.85 1.83
N HIS A 201 -19.54 -8.57 1.98
CA HIS A 201 -20.00 -9.56 1.01
C HIS A 201 -20.31 -8.92 -0.35
N TRP A 202 -21.02 -7.79 -0.36
CA TRP A 202 -21.30 -7.06 -1.59
C TRP A 202 -20.00 -6.68 -2.30
N ARG A 203 -19.02 -6.12 -1.57
CA ARG A 203 -17.72 -5.76 -2.14
C ARG A 203 -16.97 -6.96 -2.73
N TRP A 204 -16.89 -8.06 -1.98
CA TRP A 204 -16.22 -9.27 -2.43
C TRP A 204 -16.88 -9.87 -3.68
N ASN A 205 -18.21 -10.05 -3.64
CA ASN A 205 -18.97 -10.72 -4.68
C ASN A 205 -19.00 -9.97 -6.02
N ARG A 206 -18.61 -8.68 -6.04
CA ARG A 206 -18.47 -7.90 -7.29
C ARG A 206 -17.31 -8.36 -8.15
N ILE A 207 -16.24 -8.87 -7.53
CA ILE A 207 -14.98 -9.14 -8.22
C ILE A 207 -14.54 -10.61 -8.11
N ALA A 208 -14.99 -11.30 -7.07
CA ALA A 208 -14.60 -12.67 -6.81
C ALA A 208 -15.39 -13.66 -7.67
N GLU A 209 -14.71 -14.71 -8.15
CA GLU A 209 -15.38 -15.82 -8.83
C GLU A 209 -16.26 -16.64 -7.88
N ASN A 210 -15.82 -16.78 -6.62
CA ASN A 210 -16.54 -17.50 -5.58
C ASN A 210 -17.02 -16.51 -4.51
N PRO A 211 -18.31 -16.52 -4.16
CA PRO A 211 -18.83 -15.63 -3.12
C PRO A 211 -18.32 -16.03 -1.73
N ILE A 212 -18.37 -15.08 -0.79
CA ILE A 212 -18.10 -15.37 0.63
C ILE A 212 -19.11 -16.40 1.14
N GLU A 213 -18.62 -17.43 1.83
CA GLU A 213 -19.46 -18.42 2.49
C GLU A 213 -20.26 -17.76 3.62
N SER A 214 -21.58 -17.86 3.57
CA SER A 214 -22.42 -17.24 4.58
C SER A 214 -22.45 -18.06 5.87
N ILE A 215 -22.13 -17.43 6.99
CA ILE A 215 -22.28 -18.01 8.33
C ILE A 215 -23.45 -17.36 9.08
N GLY A 216 -24.02 -18.06 10.06
CA GLY A 216 -25.10 -17.52 10.89
C GLY A 216 -24.63 -16.36 11.77
N PHE A 217 -25.57 -15.50 12.16
CA PHE A 217 -25.33 -14.45 13.15
C PHE A 217 -25.58 -14.99 14.56
N PRO A 218 -24.77 -14.60 15.56
CA PRO A 218 -25.02 -14.95 16.96
C PRO A 218 -26.33 -14.30 17.45
N ASP A 219 -26.86 -14.83 18.55
CA ASP A 219 -27.93 -14.13 19.28
C ASP A 219 -27.37 -12.84 19.89
N THR A 220 -28.14 -11.76 19.78
CA THR A 220 -27.76 -10.43 20.28
C THR A 220 -28.54 -10.04 21.54
N ASP A 221 -29.49 -10.87 21.99
CA ASP A 221 -30.29 -10.65 23.20
C ASP A 221 -29.57 -11.21 24.44
N THR A 222 -28.31 -10.83 24.63
CA THR A 222 -27.48 -11.26 25.77
C THR A 222 -26.74 -10.07 26.37
N ASP A 223 -26.65 -10.02 27.70
CA ASP A 223 -25.88 -9.00 28.43
C ASP A 223 -24.36 -9.29 28.48
N ASP A 224 -23.92 -10.41 27.89
CA ASP A 224 -22.53 -10.81 27.83
C ASP A 224 -21.82 -10.20 26.62
N LEU A 225 -20.54 -9.86 26.79
CA LEU A 225 -19.71 -9.46 25.66
C LEU A 225 -19.54 -10.64 24.68
N PRO A 226 -19.58 -10.38 23.36
CA PRO A 226 -19.31 -11.44 22.39
C PRO A 226 -17.90 -11.99 22.59
N ARG A 227 -17.71 -13.25 22.23
CA ARG A 227 -16.44 -13.97 22.42
C ARG A 227 -15.30 -13.25 21.69
N CYS A 228 -15.54 -12.76 20.48
CA CYS A 228 -14.56 -12.00 19.72
C CYS A 228 -14.37 -10.55 20.18
N TRP A 229 -15.06 -10.09 21.23
CA TRP A 229 -14.78 -8.77 21.81
C TRP A 229 -13.33 -8.68 22.28
N PRO A 230 -12.59 -7.61 21.94
CA PRO A 230 -11.17 -7.51 22.24
C PRO A 230 -10.89 -7.40 23.75
N ASP A 231 -9.85 -8.08 24.20
CA ASP A 231 -9.42 -8.02 25.61
C ASP A 231 -8.96 -6.61 25.99
N GLY A 232 -9.27 -6.19 27.22
CA GLY A 232 -8.88 -4.89 27.76
C GLY A 232 -9.68 -3.69 27.22
N VAL A 233 -10.52 -3.87 26.20
CA VAL A 233 -11.39 -2.81 25.68
C VAL A 233 -12.71 -2.80 26.45
N LYS A 234 -12.97 -1.71 27.17
CA LYS A 234 -14.25 -1.51 27.86
C LYS A 234 -15.25 -0.86 26.90
N PRO A 235 -16.50 -1.37 26.78
CA PRO A 235 -17.53 -0.70 26.01
C PRO A 235 -17.75 0.73 26.51
N CYS A 236 -17.75 1.67 25.58
CA CYS A 236 -18.14 3.05 25.82
C CYS A 236 -19.66 3.18 25.67
N PHE A 237 -20.21 2.67 24.57
CA PHE A 237 -21.65 2.59 24.33
C PHE A 237 -22.18 1.21 24.68
N THR A 238 -23.38 1.19 25.28
CA THR A 238 -24.18 -0.02 25.51
C THR A 238 -25.59 0.21 24.99
N ASN A 239 -26.06 -0.64 24.07
CA ASN A 239 -27.39 -0.56 23.45
C ASN A 239 -27.69 0.81 22.79
N ALA A 240 -26.72 1.36 22.08
CA ALA A 240 -26.82 2.68 21.45
C ALA A 240 -27.43 2.63 20.04
N ASP A 241 -28.40 3.52 19.78
CA ASP A 241 -28.93 3.75 18.44
C ASP A 241 -27.86 4.36 17.54
N CYS A 242 -27.75 3.84 16.32
CA CYS A 242 -26.79 4.32 15.34
C CYS A 242 -27.29 4.21 13.90
N ALA A 243 -26.64 4.94 13.01
CA ALA A 243 -26.88 4.89 11.58
C ALA A 243 -25.57 4.66 10.82
N ILE A 244 -25.65 3.95 9.70
CA ILE A 244 -24.52 3.70 8.80
C ILE A 244 -24.75 4.49 7.52
N ALA A 245 -23.78 5.26 7.08
CA ALA A 245 -23.82 5.99 5.82
C ALA A 245 -22.64 5.61 4.92
N ARG A 246 -22.86 5.59 3.61
CA ARG A 246 -21.85 5.21 2.62
C ARG A 246 -21.66 6.30 1.56
N THR A 247 -20.48 6.31 0.97
CA THR A 247 -20.24 6.86 -0.36
C THR A 247 -19.92 5.69 -1.27
N ILE A 248 -20.58 5.60 -2.42
CA ILE A 248 -20.27 4.62 -3.46
C ILE A 248 -20.41 5.32 -4.81
N PRO A 249 -19.35 5.41 -5.64
CA PRO A 249 -19.47 6.06 -6.94
C PRO A 249 -20.38 5.27 -7.88
N GLU A 250 -20.85 5.94 -8.92
CA GLU A 250 -21.51 5.27 -10.03
C GLU A 250 -20.55 4.27 -10.70
N MET A 251 -21.01 3.03 -10.83
CA MET A 251 -20.31 1.91 -11.47
C MET A 251 -21.29 1.12 -12.34
N GLU A 252 -20.80 0.17 -13.13
CA GLU A 252 -21.61 -0.60 -14.10
C GLU A 252 -22.94 -1.11 -13.52
N ASP A 253 -22.90 -1.69 -12.32
CA ASP A 253 -24.08 -2.23 -11.61
C ASP A 253 -24.42 -1.51 -10.30
N THR A 254 -23.95 -0.26 -10.12
CA THR A 254 -24.19 0.50 -8.89
C THR A 254 -24.52 1.94 -9.21
N GLU A 255 -25.67 2.41 -8.72
CA GLU A 255 -26.01 3.83 -8.76
C GLU A 255 -25.18 4.61 -7.73
N LEU A 256 -24.97 5.91 -8.00
CA LEU A 256 -24.26 6.80 -7.10
C LEU A 256 -24.95 6.86 -5.72
N VAL A 257 -24.19 6.59 -4.66
CA VAL A 257 -24.61 6.70 -3.26
C VAL A 257 -23.80 7.82 -2.59
N GLN A 258 -24.49 8.80 -2.00
CA GLN A 258 -23.88 9.95 -1.31
C GLN A 258 -24.48 10.15 0.10
N GLU A 259 -24.76 9.06 0.80
CA GLU A 259 -25.41 9.10 2.11
C GLU A 259 -24.54 9.87 3.10
N VAL A 260 -23.21 9.65 3.12
CA VAL A 260 -22.25 10.36 4.00
C VAL A 260 -22.35 11.87 3.82
N ARG A 261 -22.31 12.35 2.57
CA ARG A 261 -22.41 13.77 2.24
C ARG A 261 -23.68 14.39 2.80
N HIS A 262 -24.83 13.78 2.54
CA HIS A 262 -26.13 14.29 3.02
C HIS A 262 -26.23 14.21 4.53
N MET A 263 -25.75 13.12 5.14
CA MET A 263 -25.71 12.91 6.57
C MET A 263 -24.98 14.05 7.28
N LEU A 264 -23.75 14.34 6.87
CA LEU A 264 -22.92 15.39 7.46
C LEU A 264 -23.62 16.74 7.38
N ILE A 265 -24.17 17.11 6.22
CA ILE A 265 -24.91 18.37 6.05
C ILE A 265 -26.13 18.43 6.98
N ASN A 266 -26.88 17.32 7.13
CA ASN A 266 -28.07 17.28 7.95
C ASN A 266 -27.75 17.40 9.45
N ILE A 267 -26.75 16.67 9.94
CA ILE A 267 -26.36 16.71 11.37
C ILE A 267 -25.69 18.04 11.73
N ILE A 268 -24.89 18.64 10.84
CA ILE A 268 -24.36 20.00 11.02
C ILE A 268 -25.51 21.00 11.17
N GLY A 269 -26.59 20.83 10.39
CA GLY A 269 -27.80 21.64 10.50
C GLY A 269 -28.50 21.57 11.87
N GLN A 270 -28.17 20.59 12.72
CA GLN A 270 -28.73 20.47 14.08
C GLN A 270 -27.86 21.12 15.15
N ALA A 271 -26.64 21.58 14.84
CA ALA A 271 -25.69 22.01 15.86
C ALA A 271 -26.11 23.31 16.56
N GLU A 272 -26.04 23.39 17.88
CA GLU A 272 -26.48 24.52 18.69
C GLU A 272 -25.36 25.15 19.53
N LYS A 273 -24.36 24.38 19.96
CA LYS A 273 -23.34 24.85 20.92
C LYS A 273 -21.92 24.58 20.48
N PHE A 274 -21.59 23.35 20.12
CA PHE A 274 -20.20 22.97 19.86
C PHE A 274 -20.09 21.87 18.81
N ILE A 275 -19.31 22.13 17.77
CA ILE A 275 -18.85 21.13 16.80
C ILE A 275 -17.35 20.92 16.98
N TYR A 276 -16.95 19.67 17.16
CA TYR A 276 -15.56 19.24 17.09
C TYR A 276 -15.35 18.37 15.86
N ILE A 277 -14.29 18.63 15.08
CA ILE A 277 -13.95 17.87 13.89
C ILE A 277 -12.47 17.48 13.95
N GLU A 278 -12.17 16.20 13.76
CA GLU A 278 -10.87 15.76 13.29
C GLU A 278 -10.99 15.21 11.88
N ASN A 279 -10.22 15.77 10.96
CA ASN A 279 -10.20 15.23 9.62
C ASN A 279 -8.84 15.38 8.96
N GLN A 280 -8.37 14.34 8.29
CA GLN A 280 -7.14 14.40 7.50
C GLN A 280 -7.17 15.52 6.45
N PHE A 281 -8.32 15.68 5.79
CA PHE A 281 -8.53 16.68 4.75
C PHE A 281 -9.85 17.41 4.96
N ALA A 282 -9.79 18.75 5.12
CA ALA A 282 -10.96 19.62 5.09
C ALA A 282 -10.92 20.52 3.83
N THR A 283 -11.53 20.03 2.75
CA THR A 283 -11.44 20.64 1.42
C THR A 283 -12.77 20.79 0.69
N ARG A 284 -13.85 20.13 1.14
CA ARG A 284 -15.18 20.18 0.51
C ARG A 284 -15.92 21.46 0.89
N GLU A 285 -16.06 22.35 -0.10
CA GLU A 285 -16.70 23.67 0.06
C GLU A 285 -18.15 23.57 0.56
N GLU A 286 -18.92 22.59 0.12
CA GLU A 286 -20.31 22.42 0.54
C GLU A 286 -20.47 22.16 2.04
N ILE A 287 -19.55 21.39 2.64
CA ILE A 287 -19.53 21.15 4.08
C ILE A 287 -19.12 22.44 4.82
N ALA A 288 -18.13 23.17 4.31
CA ALA A 288 -17.76 24.48 4.85
C ALA A 288 -18.94 25.47 4.83
N TYR A 289 -19.71 25.52 3.73
CA TYR A 289 -20.91 26.35 3.65
C TYR A 289 -22.01 25.90 4.62
N ALA A 290 -22.18 24.60 4.85
CA ALA A 290 -23.14 24.10 5.85
C ALA A 290 -22.75 24.55 7.27
N ILE A 291 -21.47 24.46 7.62
CA ILE A 291 -20.94 24.93 8.92
C ILE A 291 -21.13 26.44 9.05
N ASN A 292 -20.65 27.23 8.08
CA ASN A 292 -20.75 28.70 8.12
C ASN A 292 -22.21 29.15 8.21
N LYS A 293 -23.10 28.55 7.41
CA LYS A 293 -24.53 28.84 7.46
C LYS A 293 -25.08 28.56 8.86
N ARG A 294 -24.75 27.42 9.46
CA ARG A 294 -25.26 27.07 10.79
C ARG A 294 -24.73 28.02 11.87
N MET A 295 -23.46 28.39 11.82
CA MET A 295 -22.86 29.36 12.75
C MET A 295 -23.50 30.76 12.66
N LYS A 296 -23.96 31.17 11.46
CA LYS A 296 -24.73 32.40 11.27
C LYS A 296 -26.15 32.32 11.84
N GLU A 297 -26.77 31.16 11.74
CA GLU A 297 -28.11 30.91 12.28
C GLU A 297 -28.11 30.71 13.81
N CYS A 298 -26.99 30.25 14.37
CA CYS A 298 -26.83 29.96 15.78
C CYS A 298 -25.64 30.73 16.37
N PRO A 299 -25.87 31.90 17.01
CA PRO A 299 -24.81 32.77 17.53
C PRO A 299 -23.95 32.14 18.64
N ASP A 300 -24.49 31.16 19.38
CA ASP A 300 -23.78 30.50 20.49
C ASP A 300 -22.94 29.29 20.02
N LEU A 301 -23.02 28.94 18.72
CA LEU A 301 -22.30 27.81 18.16
C LEU A 301 -20.81 28.14 17.98
N HIS A 302 -19.96 27.24 18.49
CA HIS A 302 -18.51 27.25 18.35
C HIS A 302 -18.02 26.03 17.58
N VAL A 303 -16.91 26.18 16.83
CA VAL A 303 -16.36 25.12 15.98
C VAL A 303 -14.85 25.02 16.15
N VAL A 304 -14.36 23.82 16.47
CA VAL A 304 -12.92 23.49 16.50
C VAL A 304 -12.64 22.38 15.50
N ILE A 305 -11.72 22.64 14.58
CA ILE A 305 -11.27 21.67 13.57
C ILE A 305 -9.79 21.37 13.79
N VAL A 306 -9.42 20.09 13.87
CA VAL A 306 -8.04 19.61 13.95
C VAL A 306 -7.74 18.82 12.67
N SER A 307 -6.71 19.23 11.93
CA SER A 307 -6.36 18.69 10.62
C SER A 307 -4.87 18.44 10.48
N SER A 308 -4.48 17.61 9.52
CA SER A 308 -3.05 17.35 9.25
C SER A 308 -2.39 18.61 8.67
N TYR A 309 -1.24 19.04 9.21
CA TYR A 309 -0.53 20.21 8.68
C TYR A 309 0.03 19.95 7.28
N ASP A 310 0.81 18.87 7.12
CA ASP A 310 1.52 18.53 5.89
C ASP A 310 1.15 17.11 5.39
N PRO A 311 0.43 16.95 4.27
CA PRO A 311 0.19 15.65 3.68
C PRO A 311 1.43 15.19 2.89
N LYS A 312 1.72 13.88 2.88
CA LYS A 312 2.90 13.34 2.20
C LYS A 312 2.66 13.20 0.70
N GLY A 313 3.39 13.96 -0.12
CA GLY A 313 3.53 13.74 -1.56
C GLY A 313 3.33 15.02 -2.37
N LEU A 314 4.25 15.33 -3.30
CA LEU A 314 4.32 16.64 -3.97
C LEU A 314 2.97 17.12 -4.56
N PHE A 315 2.24 16.22 -5.23
CA PHE A 315 0.94 16.54 -5.85
C PHE A 315 -0.23 16.60 -4.87
N GLU A 316 -0.17 15.84 -3.77
CA GLU A 316 -1.20 15.88 -2.72
C GLU A 316 -1.07 17.16 -1.90
N SER A 317 0.15 17.58 -1.58
CA SER A 317 0.42 18.78 -0.78
C SER A 317 -0.07 20.06 -1.47
N GLU A 318 0.29 20.29 -2.74
CA GLU A 318 -0.14 21.51 -3.44
C GLU A 318 -1.66 21.62 -3.59
N ALA A 319 -2.35 20.53 -3.93
CA ALA A 319 -3.80 20.53 -4.11
C ALA A 319 -4.55 20.66 -2.77
N TYR A 320 -4.02 20.01 -1.73
CA TYR A 320 -4.57 20.09 -0.38
C TYR A 320 -4.50 21.52 0.18
N TRP A 321 -3.33 22.17 0.16
CA TRP A 321 -3.19 23.52 0.71
C TRP A 321 -4.14 24.52 0.04
N ALA A 322 -4.24 24.48 -1.29
CA ALA A 322 -5.15 25.37 -2.02
C ALA A 322 -6.63 25.17 -1.63
N SER A 323 -7.05 23.91 -1.48
CA SER A 323 -8.44 23.60 -1.15
C SER A 323 -8.73 23.85 0.34
N ARG A 324 -7.76 23.64 1.23
CA ARG A 324 -7.83 23.96 2.65
C ARG A 324 -7.96 25.46 2.90
N ILE A 325 -7.17 26.29 2.21
CA ILE A 325 -7.32 27.76 2.26
C ILE A 325 -8.75 28.16 1.88
N THR A 326 -9.30 27.56 0.83
CA THR A 326 -10.68 27.85 0.40
C THR A 326 -11.70 27.43 1.45
N PHE A 327 -11.54 26.23 2.02
CA PHE A 327 -12.38 25.73 3.11
C PHE A 327 -12.35 26.65 4.34
N LYS A 328 -11.14 27.03 4.82
CA LYS A 328 -10.92 27.94 5.95
C LYS A 328 -11.60 29.30 5.72
N ASN A 329 -11.37 29.89 4.54
CA ASN A 329 -12.00 31.17 4.18
C ASN A 329 -13.53 31.09 4.20
N ILE A 330 -14.14 29.97 3.78
CA ILE A 330 -15.60 29.83 3.80
C ILE A 330 -16.13 29.72 5.23
N ILE A 331 -15.50 28.94 6.10
CA ILE A 331 -15.98 28.76 7.48
C ILE A 331 -15.84 30.05 8.30
N GLU A 332 -14.77 30.82 8.10
CA GLU A 332 -14.47 32.07 8.82
C GLU A 332 -15.22 33.30 8.26
N ASN A 333 -15.78 33.21 7.05
CA ASN A 333 -16.39 34.37 6.42
C ASN A 333 -17.63 34.90 7.19
N ASP A 334 -17.50 36.13 7.69
CA ASP A 334 -18.47 36.83 8.55
C ASP A 334 -18.77 36.09 9.88
N ILE A 335 -17.75 35.47 10.48
CA ILE A 335 -17.79 34.85 11.80
C ILE A 335 -16.69 35.47 12.65
N ASP A 336 -16.97 35.71 13.93
CA ASP A 336 -15.98 36.23 14.87
C ASP A 336 -14.86 35.20 15.12
N ASP A 337 -13.61 35.65 15.20
CA ASP A 337 -12.40 34.81 15.29
C ASP A 337 -12.38 33.91 16.55
N ASP A 338 -13.15 34.25 17.59
CA ASP A 338 -13.29 33.49 18.83
C ASP A 338 -14.36 32.39 18.75
N ARG A 339 -15.01 32.19 17.60
CA ARG A 339 -16.08 31.20 17.42
C ARG A 339 -15.71 30.03 16.52
N VAL A 340 -14.74 30.17 15.64
CA VAL A 340 -14.28 29.10 14.75
C VAL A 340 -12.77 29.11 14.68
N ILE A 341 -12.17 27.92 14.76
CA ILE A 341 -10.74 27.78 14.50
C ILE A 341 -10.42 26.48 13.77
N MET A 342 -9.48 26.58 12.82
CA MET A 342 -8.88 25.43 12.17
C MET A 342 -7.42 25.30 12.60
N THR A 343 -7.05 24.13 13.12
CA THR A 343 -5.81 23.89 13.84
C THR A 343 -5.10 22.63 13.35
N TYR A 344 -3.82 22.51 13.70
CA TYR A 344 -3.06 21.27 13.63
C TYR A 344 -2.43 20.97 15.00
N SER A 345 -2.17 19.69 15.27
CA SER A 345 -1.53 19.25 16.51
C SER A 345 -0.03 19.02 16.31
N SER A 346 0.78 19.51 17.24
CA SER A 346 2.22 19.28 17.27
C SER A 346 2.69 18.97 18.69
N ILE A 347 3.83 18.30 18.80
CA ILE A 347 4.50 18.04 20.09
C ILE A 347 5.81 18.80 20.14
N ARG A 348 6.07 19.46 21.28
CA ARG A 348 7.38 20.04 21.61
C ARG A 348 7.95 19.38 22.85
N ASP A 349 9.13 18.77 22.72
CA ASP A 349 9.78 18.14 23.88
C ASP A 349 10.53 19.16 24.76
N GLN A 350 11.05 18.69 25.90
CA GLN A 350 11.83 19.51 26.83
C GLN A 350 13.15 20.03 26.23
N GLN A 351 13.63 19.42 25.15
CA GLN A 351 14.85 19.83 24.44
C GLN A 351 14.53 20.89 23.37
N GLY A 352 13.25 21.24 23.18
CA GLY A 352 12.80 22.19 22.19
C GLY A 352 12.65 21.61 20.78
N ARG A 353 12.79 20.29 20.61
CA ARG A 353 12.50 19.63 19.33
C ARG A 353 10.99 19.64 19.10
N MET A 354 10.58 19.76 17.85
CA MET A 354 9.17 19.78 17.45
C MET A 354 8.92 18.68 16.42
N ALA A 355 7.77 18.00 16.53
CA ALA A 355 7.23 17.14 15.50
C ALA A 355 5.74 17.44 15.29
N TYR A 356 5.28 17.33 14.04
CA TYR A 356 3.86 17.46 13.70
C TYR A 356 3.17 16.11 13.81
N LYS A 357 2.02 16.09 14.47
CA LYS A 357 1.14 14.91 14.51
C LYS A 357 0.38 14.82 13.20
N ARG A 358 0.57 13.74 12.45
CA ARG A 358 -0.22 13.49 11.24
C ARG A 358 -1.61 13.01 11.66
N VAL A 359 -2.58 13.90 11.58
CA VAL A 359 -4.00 13.62 11.86
C VAL A 359 -4.59 12.90 10.65
N HIS A 360 -4.94 11.63 10.80
CA HIS A 360 -5.57 10.81 9.78
C HIS A 360 -7.02 10.43 10.15
N SER A 361 -7.46 10.73 11.36
CA SER A 361 -8.83 10.50 11.82
C SER A 361 -9.88 11.18 10.92
N LYS A 362 -11.11 10.63 10.98
CA LYS A 362 -12.32 11.19 10.36
C LYS A 362 -13.44 11.13 11.40
N VAL A 363 -13.39 12.06 12.34
CA VAL A 363 -14.26 12.12 13.51
C VAL A 363 -14.99 13.45 13.54
N MET A 364 -16.27 13.42 13.92
CA MET A 364 -17.05 14.62 14.17
C MET A 364 -17.95 14.42 15.39
N THR A 365 -18.01 15.40 16.29
CA THR A 365 -19.00 15.43 17.37
C THR A 365 -19.82 16.72 17.32
N ILE A 366 -21.10 16.63 17.65
CA ILE A 366 -22.05 17.75 17.63
C ILE A 366 -22.89 17.71 18.91
N ASP A 367 -22.76 18.71 19.78
CA ASP A 367 -23.58 18.95 21.00
C ASP A 367 -23.84 17.74 21.91
N ASN A 368 -22.92 16.78 21.95
CA ASN A 368 -23.11 15.47 22.57
C ASN A 368 -24.31 14.66 21.97
N GLN A 369 -24.91 15.13 20.88
CA GLN A 369 -26.02 14.49 20.18
C GLN A 369 -25.55 13.50 19.12
N TYR A 370 -24.42 13.77 18.46
CA TYR A 370 -23.91 12.91 17.39
C TYR A 370 -22.41 12.69 17.55
N LEU A 371 -21.97 11.45 17.31
CA LEU A 371 -20.57 11.08 17.11
C LEU A 371 -20.46 10.33 15.78
N VAL A 372 -19.68 10.87 14.85
CA VAL A 372 -19.32 10.24 13.58
C VAL A 372 -17.92 9.68 13.70
N ILE A 373 -17.73 8.40 13.36
CA ILE A 373 -16.42 7.78 13.15
C ILE A 373 -16.50 6.99 11.85
N GLY A 374 -15.59 7.25 10.91
CA GLY A 374 -15.67 6.66 9.58
C GLY A 374 -14.38 6.70 8.79
N SER A 375 -14.48 6.39 7.50
CA SER A 375 -13.37 6.47 6.56
C SER A 375 -13.37 7.76 5.73
N SER A 376 -14.46 8.55 5.78
CA SER A 376 -14.67 9.67 4.87
C SER A 376 -13.91 10.96 5.24
N ASN A 377 -13.04 11.41 4.34
CA ASN A 377 -12.46 12.74 4.47
C ASN A 377 -13.49 13.81 4.13
N LEU A 378 -13.33 15.04 4.63
CA LEU A 378 -14.15 16.18 4.18
C LEU A 378 -13.64 16.70 2.83
N SER A 379 -13.55 15.82 1.82
CA SER A 379 -13.01 16.10 0.48
C SER A 379 -14.00 15.77 -0.63
N ASN A 380 -13.75 16.23 -1.86
CA ASN A 380 -14.62 15.90 -2.99
C ASN A 380 -14.66 14.38 -3.24
N ARG A 381 -13.49 13.73 -3.23
CA ARG A 381 -13.37 12.28 -3.45
C ARG A 381 -14.19 11.46 -2.47
N SER A 382 -14.02 11.67 -1.15
CA SER A 382 -14.76 10.92 -0.13
C SER A 382 -16.28 11.18 -0.15
N MET A 383 -16.73 12.30 -0.71
CA MET A 383 -18.15 12.62 -0.81
C MET A 383 -18.82 12.10 -2.09
N THR A 384 -18.04 11.63 -3.08
CA THR A 384 -18.56 11.32 -4.43
C THR A 384 -17.93 10.10 -5.10
N LEU A 385 -16.60 9.95 -5.05
CA LEU A 385 -15.84 9.11 -5.97
C LEU A 385 -15.14 7.92 -5.30
N ASP A 386 -14.77 8.05 -4.03
CA ASP A 386 -14.21 6.96 -3.24
C ASP A 386 -15.33 6.13 -2.60
N THR A 387 -15.09 4.83 -2.38
CA THR A 387 -15.98 4.09 -1.48
C THR A 387 -15.64 4.42 -0.04
N GLU A 388 -16.65 4.85 0.71
CA GLU A 388 -16.50 5.23 2.12
C GLU A 388 -17.61 4.61 2.97
N VAL A 389 -17.38 4.51 4.28
CA VAL A 389 -18.39 4.11 5.25
C VAL A 389 -18.17 4.83 6.57
N ASP A 390 -19.23 5.42 7.10
CA ASP A 390 -19.23 6.15 8.36
C ASP A 390 -20.32 5.60 9.27
N LEU A 391 -19.98 5.44 10.56
CA LEU A 391 -20.89 5.04 11.62
C LEU A 391 -21.21 6.26 12.49
N VAL A 392 -22.49 6.51 12.72
CA VAL A 392 -22.96 7.64 13.53
C VAL A 392 -23.78 7.18 14.70
N PHE A 393 -23.34 7.53 15.92
CA PHE A 393 -24.07 7.27 17.16
C PHE A 393 -24.97 8.44 17.51
N HIS A 394 -26.16 8.13 18.05
CA HIS A 394 -27.10 9.12 18.53
C HIS A 394 -27.06 9.19 20.07
N GLY A 395 -26.93 10.40 20.59
CA GLY A 395 -27.10 10.76 22.01
C GLY A 395 -28.58 10.70 22.44
N SER A 396 -29.25 9.57 22.17
CA SER A 396 -30.67 9.34 22.50
C SER A 396 -30.91 9.17 24.01
N THR A 397 -29.90 8.73 24.76
CA THR A 397 -29.89 8.57 26.22
C THR A 397 -28.83 9.45 26.88
N GLU A 398 -28.94 9.68 28.20
CA GLU A 398 -27.90 10.39 28.96
C GLU A 398 -26.56 9.65 28.92
N GLU A 399 -26.59 8.31 28.97
CA GLU A 399 -25.38 7.49 28.86
C GLU A 399 -24.69 7.72 27.51
N ASN A 400 -25.43 7.68 26.39
CA ASN A 400 -24.85 7.94 25.07
C ASN A 400 -24.29 9.36 24.96
N GLN A 401 -24.98 10.36 25.51
CA GLN A 401 -24.50 11.75 25.52
C GLN A 401 -23.19 11.87 26.31
N ARG A 402 -23.09 11.25 27.49
CA ARG A 402 -21.85 11.23 28.28
C ARG A 402 -20.71 10.54 27.54
N CYS A 403 -21.00 9.50 26.78
CA CYS A 403 -19.99 8.81 25.97
C CYS A 403 -19.50 9.68 24.81
N ILE A 404 -20.39 10.36 24.09
CA ILE A 404 -20.01 11.30 23.03
C ILE A 404 -19.17 12.45 23.60
N GLU A 405 -19.59 13.00 24.74
CA GLU A 405 -18.84 14.02 25.48
C GLU A 405 -17.44 13.54 25.86
N PHE A 406 -17.34 12.35 26.46
CA PHE A 406 -16.08 11.75 26.86
C PHE A 406 -15.14 11.60 25.66
N VAL A 407 -15.63 11.08 24.53
CA VAL A 407 -14.81 10.88 23.33
C VAL A 407 -14.28 12.21 22.81
N ARG A 408 -15.11 13.24 22.71
CA ARG A 408 -14.68 14.59 22.30
C ARG A 408 -13.61 15.14 23.24
N ASN A 409 -13.85 15.05 24.54
CA ASN A 409 -12.96 15.58 25.56
C ASN A 409 -11.63 14.82 25.58
N ASP A 410 -11.67 13.50 25.40
CA ASP A 410 -10.47 12.65 25.40
C ASP A 410 -9.54 12.98 24.22
N LEU A 411 -10.12 13.17 23.04
CA LEU A 411 -9.41 13.55 21.82
C LEU A 411 -8.80 14.96 21.92
N LEU A 412 -9.57 15.95 22.37
CA LEU A 412 -9.06 17.31 22.58
C LEU A 412 -7.97 17.37 23.66
N ALA A 413 -8.11 16.58 24.72
CA ALA A 413 -7.12 16.48 25.79
C ALA A 413 -5.78 15.97 25.24
N GLU A 414 -5.81 14.94 24.38
CA GLU A 414 -4.62 14.42 23.71
C GLU A 414 -3.93 15.48 22.84
N HIS A 415 -4.69 16.27 22.08
CA HIS A 415 -4.12 17.30 21.20
C HIS A 415 -3.62 18.55 21.91
N THR A 416 -4.09 18.82 23.12
CA THR A 416 -3.71 19.98 23.94
C THR A 416 -2.74 19.63 25.08
N GLY A 417 -2.47 18.33 25.27
CA GLY A 417 -1.62 17.83 26.35
C GLY A 417 -2.23 18.01 27.73
N ARG A 418 -3.57 18.04 27.81
CA ARG A 418 -4.34 18.23 29.04
C ARG A 418 -4.89 16.91 29.54
N GLU A 419 -5.44 16.93 30.75
CA GLU A 419 -6.24 15.83 31.28
C GLU A 419 -7.68 15.92 30.76
N THR A 420 -8.32 14.78 30.53
CA THR A 420 -9.66 14.69 29.93
C THR A 420 -10.75 15.40 30.74
N ASP A 421 -10.63 15.42 32.07
CA ASP A 421 -11.59 16.07 32.98
C ASP A 421 -11.57 17.60 32.90
N GLN A 422 -10.46 18.19 32.46
CA GLN A 422 -10.31 19.65 32.29
C GLN A 422 -11.05 20.17 31.05
N MET A 423 -11.30 19.31 30.06
CA MET A 423 -11.81 19.75 28.76
C MET A 423 -13.26 20.23 28.81
N GLN A 424 -14.11 19.63 29.64
CA GLN A 424 -15.51 20.03 29.73
C GLN A 424 -15.65 21.47 30.26
N GLU A 425 -14.83 21.84 31.25
CA GLU A 425 -14.83 23.20 31.81
C GLU A 425 -14.44 24.26 30.77
N LEU A 426 -13.50 23.93 29.87
CA LEU A 426 -13.11 24.83 28.78
C LEU A 426 -14.23 24.99 27.74
N ILE A 427 -14.93 23.90 27.44
CA ILE A 427 -16.02 23.89 26.45
C ILE A 427 -17.27 24.59 26.97
N ASP A 428 -17.51 24.55 28.27
CA ASP A 428 -18.63 25.25 28.92
C ASP A 428 -18.34 26.73 29.21
N SER A 429 -17.14 27.22 28.88
CA SER A 429 -16.77 28.63 29.06
C SER A 429 -17.51 29.55 28.07
N ASP A 430 -17.50 30.86 28.34
CA ASP A 430 -18.14 31.86 27.46
C ASP A 430 -17.43 31.99 26.08
N ALA A 431 -16.17 31.54 25.97
CA ALA A 431 -15.38 31.57 24.74
C ALA A 431 -14.57 30.26 24.57
N PRO A 432 -15.23 29.13 24.23
CA PRO A 432 -14.60 27.81 24.18
C PRO A 432 -13.37 27.71 23.27
N VAL A 433 -13.42 28.33 22.09
CA VAL A 433 -12.30 28.30 21.14
C VAL A 433 -11.07 28.98 21.75
N THR A 434 -11.24 30.18 22.31
CA THR A 434 -10.17 30.90 23.00
C THR A 434 -9.64 30.12 24.19
N ALA A 435 -10.54 29.58 25.03
CA ALA A 435 -10.17 28.81 26.22
C ALA A 435 -9.35 27.55 25.88
N ILE A 436 -9.67 26.87 24.77
CA ILE A 436 -8.90 25.72 24.29
C ILE A 436 -7.50 26.13 23.83
N MET A 437 -7.39 27.27 23.12
CA MET A 437 -6.14 27.73 22.52
C MET A 437 -5.18 28.39 23.52
N GLU A 438 -5.70 28.98 24.59
CA GLU A 438 -4.91 29.64 25.65
C GLU A 438 -4.41 28.65 26.71
N GLY A 439 -3.33 28.98 27.42
CA GLY A 439 -2.86 28.17 28.56
C GLY A 439 -2.40 26.76 28.20
N GLN A 440 -1.97 26.54 26.96
CA GLN A 440 -1.37 25.27 26.51
C GLN A 440 0.05 25.09 27.08
N LEU A 441 0.51 23.85 27.17
CA LEU A 441 1.81 23.53 27.75
C LEU A 441 2.96 24.05 26.89
N ALA A 442 4.00 24.62 27.52
CA ALA A 442 5.21 25.06 26.81
C ALA A 442 6.02 23.88 26.22
N HIS A 443 5.94 22.72 26.87
CA HIS A 443 6.53 21.46 26.44
C HIS A 443 5.47 20.37 26.58
N GLY A 444 4.95 19.88 25.46
CA GLY A 444 3.81 18.98 25.38
C GLY A 444 3.14 19.07 24.03
N TYR A 445 1.92 18.54 23.95
CA TYR A 445 1.07 18.75 22.80
C TYR A 445 0.48 20.15 22.79
N VAL A 446 0.45 20.74 21.60
CA VAL A 446 -0.19 22.03 21.37
C VAL A 446 -0.97 21.99 20.07
N LEU A 447 -2.16 22.57 20.11
CA LEU A 447 -2.91 23.02 18.96
C LEU A 447 -2.36 24.37 18.51
N THR A 448 -2.08 24.47 17.21
CA THR A 448 -1.67 25.71 16.56
C THR A 448 -2.64 25.99 15.43
N GLU A 449 -3.06 27.25 15.27
CA GLU A 449 -3.88 27.66 14.13
C GLU A 449 -3.14 27.38 12.82
N ILE A 450 -3.85 26.87 11.82
CA ILE A 450 -3.30 26.68 10.48
C ILE A 450 -3.12 28.05 9.81
N ASP A 451 -1.87 28.38 9.48
CA ASP A 451 -1.51 29.54 8.65
C ASP A 451 -0.91 29.08 7.32
N ASP A 452 -1.72 29.12 6.26
CA ASP A 452 -1.32 28.75 4.90
C ASP A 452 -1.00 29.96 4.01
N SER A 453 -0.70 31.12 4.61
CA SER A 453 -0.36 32.35 3.88
C SER A 453 0.86 32.18 2.96
N GLU A 454 1.76 31.26 3.27
CA GLU A 454 2.90 30.91 2.42
C GLU A 454 2.49 30.22 1.11
N PHE A 455 1.35 29.49 1.10
CA PHE A 455 0.89 28.72 -0.06
C PHE A 455 -0.13 29.45 -0.95
N THR A 456 -0.60 30.64 -0.55
CA THR A 456 -1.68 31.35 -1.25
C THR A 456 -1.32 31.73 -2.69
N THR A 457 -0.03 31.98 -2.97
CA THR A 457 0.45 32.31 -4.32
C THR A 457 0.61 31.09 -5.22
N ALA A 458 0.92 29.91 -4.66
CA ALA A 458 0.98 28.64 -5.39
C ALA A 458 -0.43 28.15 -5.81
N SER A 459 -1.45 28.44 -4.99
CA SER A 459 -2.84 28.00 -5.23
C SER A 459 -3.48 28.50 -6.54
N LYS A 460 -3.06 29.66 -7.08
CA LYS A 460 -3.69 30.27 -8.26
C LYS A 460 -3.30 29.60 -9.59
N ALA A 461 -2.29 28.73 -9.58
CA ALA A 461 -1.80 28.02 -10.77
C ALA A 461 -2.24 26.54 -10.81
N ASN A 462 -3.14 26.13 -9.92
CA ASN A 462 -3.23 24.73 -9.49
C ASN A 462 -4.10 23.86 -10.40
N VAL A 463 -3.61 23.60 -11.62
CA VAL A 463 -4.18 22.63 -12.58
C VAL A 463 -4.31 21.22 -11.93
N PHE A 464 -3.49 20.94 -10.91
CA PHE A 464 -3.47 19.68 -10.18
C PHE A 464 -4.66 19.46 -9.23
N ARG A 465 -5.42 20.51 -8.84
CA ARG A 465 -6.57 20.37 -7.92
C ARG A 465 -7.59 19.35 -8.43
N SER A 466 -7.95 19.45 -9.71
CA SER A 466 -8.92 18.55 -10.37
C SER A 466 -8.43 17.10 -10.50
N ILE A 467 -7.13 16.86 -10.37
CA ILE A 467 -6.52 15.52 -10.49
C ILE A 467 -6.33 14.89 -9.12
N SER A 468 -5.98 15.67 -8.10
CA SER A 468 -5.70 15.16 -6.75
C SER A 468 -6.96 14.97 -5.89
N ASP A 469 -7.99 15.82 -6.03
CA ASP A 469 -9.30 15.68 -5.36
C ASP A 469 -10.47 15.82 -6.34
N PRO A 470 -10.57 14.94 -7.37
CA PRO A 470 -11.67 14.92 -8.32
C PRO A 470 -13.03 14.65 -7.67
N GLU A 471 -14.06 15.34 -8.17
CA GLU A 471 -15.48 15.06 -7.87
C GLU A 471 -16.09 14.08 -8.90
N GLU A 472 -15.50 13.99 -10.08
CA GLU A 472 -15.93 13.11 -11.17
C GLU A 472 -14.78 12.19 -11.62
N PRO A 473 -15.08 11.00 -12.18
CA PRO A 473 -14.05 10.10 -12.70
C PRO A 473 -13.10 10.78 -13.69
N LEU A 474 -11.81 10.46 -13.59
CA LEU A 474 -10.78 10.96 -14.49
C LEU A 474 -10.78 10.17 -15.80
N GLY A 475 -11.41 10.72 -16.84
CA GLY A 475 -11.39 10.17 -18.20
C GLY A 475 -12.75 10.19 -18.89
N PRO A 476 -12.80 9.97 -20.21
CA PRO A 476 -14.07 9.93 -20.92
C PRO A 476 -14.86 8.68 -20.53
N ALA A 477 -16.16 8.84 -20.30
CA ALA A 477 -17.05 7.69 -20.13
C ALA A 477 -17.20 6.95 -21.47
N ILE A 478 -17.11 5.62 -21.44
CA ILE A 478 -17.20 4.77 -22.63
C ILE A 478 -18.58 4.10 -22.63
N PRO A 479 -19.32 4.13 -23.75
CA PRO A 479 -20.58 3.41 -23.86
C PRO A 479 -20.34 1.89 -23.87
N ASP A 480 -21.08 1.17 -23.05
CA ASP A 480 -21.19 -0.29 -23.12
C ASP A 480 -22.03 -0.74 -24.33
N PHE A 481 -22.16 -2.06 -24.50
CA PHE A 481 -22.95 -2.65 -25.61
C PHE A 481 -24.46 -2.36 -25.52
N HIS A 482 -24.95 -1.84 -24.40
CA HIS A 482 -26.34 -1.49 -24.14
C HIS A 482 -26.60 0.03 -24.15
N GLY A 483 -25.57 0.85 -24.38
CA GLY A 483 -25.64 2.31 -24.43
C GLY A 483 -25.54 3.01 -23.07
N LYS A 484 -25.20 2.30 -21.99
CA LYS A 484 -24.86 2.88 -20.68
C LYS A 484 -23.41 3.33 -20.70
N PHE A 485 -23.14 4.54 -20.24
CA PHE A 485 -21.78 5.06 -20.18
C PHE A 485 -21.12 4.64 -18.86
N SER A 486 -20.00 3.94 -18.94
CA SER A 486 -19.23 3.52 -17.77
C SER A 486 -17.88 4.25 -17.74
N ALA A 487 -17.49 4.70 -16.56
CA ALA A 487 -16.18 5.30 -16.35
C ALA A 487 -15.07 4.24 -16.54
N ILE A 488 -13.93 4.67 -17.07
CA ILE A 488 -12.75 3.81 -17.21
C ILE A 488 -12.20 3.57 -15.80
N THR A 489 -11.83 2.33 -15.47
CA THR A 489 -11.17 2.00 -14.21
C THR A 489 -9.67 2.27 -14.26
N ASN A 490 -9.00 2.29 -13.11
CA ASN A 490 -7.55 2.45 -13.09
C ASN A 490 -6.85 1.32 -13.88
N PRO A 491 -5.88 1.61 -14.77
CA PRO A 491 -5.22 0.58 -15.54
C PRO A 491 -4.43 -0.36 -14.63
N ARG A 492 -4.64 -1.67 -14.77
CA ARG A 492 -3.91 -2.70 -14.01
C ARG A 492 -2.40 -2.51 -14.10
N ARG A 493 -1.71 -2.69 -12.97
CA ARG A 493 -0.25 -2.60 -12.88
C ARG A 493 0.48 -3.42 -13.95
N ARG A 494 0.03 -4.66 -14.20
CA ARG A 494 0.63 -5.54 -15.22
C ARG A 494 0.54 -4.92 -16.61
N THR A 495 -0.60 -4.32 -16.96
CA THR A 495 -0.81 -3.64 -18.24
C THR A 495 0.12 -2.44 -18.37
N ILE A 496 0.22 -1.61 -17.33
CA ILE A 496 1.15 -0.46 -17.33
C ILE A 496 2.59 -0.92 -17.51
N MET A 497 3.04 -1.94 -16.77
CA MET A 497 4.41 -2.44 -16.87
C MET A 497 4.72 -3.04 -18.24
N ILE A 498 3.75 -3.73 -18.86
CA ILE A 498 3.87 -4.21 -20.24
C ILE A 498 3.96 -3.02 -21.19
N THR A 499 3.09 -2.02 -21.08
CA THR A 499 3.10 -0.82 -21.92
C THR A 499 4.39 -0.02 -21.79
N LEU A 500 4.88 0.23 -20.57
CA LEU A 500 6.18 0.85 -20.32
C LEU A 500 7.32 0.03 -20.90
N GLY A 501 7.28 -1.30 -20.73
CA GLY A 501 8.25 -2.21 -21.34
C GLY A 501 8.27 -2.09 -22.87
N VAL A 502 7.09 -2.04 -23.50
CA VAL A 502 6.94 -1.86 -24.95
C VAL A 502 7.44 -0.47 -25.38
N ILE A 503 7.12 0.60 -24.65
CA ILE A 503 7.58 1.96 -24.93
C ILE A 503 9.11 2.04 -24.83
N ILE A 504 9.70 1.52 -23.77
CA ILE A 504 11.17 1.49 -23.59
C ILE A 504 11.81 0.70 -24.74
N LEU A 505 11.25 -0.45 -25.11
CA LEU A 505 11.77 -1.27 -26.20
C LEU A 505 11.65 -0.54 -27.55
N ALA A 506 10.55 0.19 -27.78
CA ALA A 506 10.36 1.04 -28.96
C ALA A 506 11.34 2.22 -28.98
N LEU A 507 11.60 2.88 -27.84
CA LEU A 507 12.58 3.95 -27.72
C LEU A 507 14.01 3.45 -27.96
N ILE A 508 14.38 2.28 -27.42
CA ILE A 508 15.67 1.64 -27.69
C ILE A 508 15.79 1.29 -29.17
N ALA A 509 14.76 0.69 -29.77
CA ALA A 509 14.75 0.36 -31.20
C ALA A 509 14.89 1.63 -32.07
N GLY A 510 14.13 2.69 -31.74
CA GLY A 510 14.21 3.99 -32.41
C GLY A 510 15.58 4.64 -32.27
N ALA A 511 16.18 4.60 -31.09
CA ALA A 511 17.54 5.09 -30.84
C ALA A 511 18.58 4.29 -31.62
N LEU A 512 18.46 2.96 -31.69
CA LEU A 512 19.36 2.11 -32.47
C LEU A 512 19.25 2.38 -33.97
N ILE A 513 18.04 2.58 -34.49
CA ILE A 513 17.81 2.97 -35.89
C ILE A 513 18.43 4.34 -36.16
N LEU A 514 18.22 5.31 -35.26
CA LEU A 514 18.79 6.65 -35.39
C LEU A 514 20.31 6.62 -35.37
N ILE A 515 20.91 5.86 -34.45
CA ILE A 515 22.38 5.68 -34.34
C ILE A 515 22.93 5.00 -35.58
N SER A 516 22.28 3.95 -36.09
CA SER A 516 22.69 3.26 -37.31
C SER A 516 22.68 4.19 -38.53
N ASN A 517 21.67 5.06 -38.63
CA ASN A 517 21.54 6.03 -39.72
C ASN A 517 22.50 7.24 -39.60
N THR A 518 22.91 7.61 -38.40
CA THR A 518 23.71 8.83 -38.16
C THR A 518 25.20 8.56 -37.99
N VAL A 519 25.61 7.37 -37.56
CA VAL A 519 27.02 7.05 -37.33
C VAL A 519 27.52 6.07 -38.39
N PRO A 520 28.30 6.50 -39.40
CA PRO A 520 28.61 5.71 -40.60
C PRO A 520 29.36 4.38 -40.39
N TRP A 521 29.92 4.15 -39.19
CA TRP A 521 30.58 2.91 -38.80
C TRP A 521 29.65 1.84 -38.19
N LEU A 522 28.40 2.20 -37.88
CA LEU A 522 27.39 1.34 -37.24
C LEU A 522 26.28 0.90 -38.22
N ASP A 523 26.58 1.00 -39.51
CA ASP A 523 25.73 0.50 -40.59
C ASP A 523 25.75 -1.05 -40.59
N GLY A 524 24.57 -1.67 -40.76
CA GLY A 524 24.41 -3.12 -40.67
C GLY A 524 25.31 -3.89 -41.63
N ASP A 525 25.46 -3.38 -42.86
CA ASP A 525 26.31 -3.98 -43.89
C ASP A 525 27.80 -3.87 -43.54
N ARG A 526 28.22 -2.78 -42.92
CA ARG A 526 29.62 -2.57 -42.50
C ARG A 526 29.97 -3.32 -41.22
N ILE A 527 29.04 -3.44 -40.29
CA ILE A 527 29.18 -4.29 -39.11
C ILE A 527 29.30 -5.74 -39.57
N GLN A 528 28.43 -6.20 -40.47
CA GLN A 528 28.51 -7.55 -41.03
C GLN A 528 29.82 -7.77 -41.79
N ALA A 529 30.21 -6.84 -42.67
CA ALA A 529 31.48 -6.91 -43.40
C ALA A 529 32.69 -6.93 -42.46
N PHE A 530 32.73 -6.05 -41.44
CA PHE A 530 33.78 -6.02 -40.42
C PHE A 530 33.86 -7.32 -39.62
N LEU A 531 32.71 -7.91 -39.28
CA LEU A 531 32.64 -9.16 -38.52
C LEU A 531 33.00 -10.39 -39.37
N GLU A 532 32.62 -10.41 -40.65
CA GLU A 532 33.00 -11.44 -41.62
C GLU A 532 34.49 -11.34 -41.98
N GLU A 533 35.03 -10.13 -42.14
CA GLU A 533 36.46 -9.86 -42.41
C GLU A 533 37.33 -10.09 -41.17
N SER A 534 36.79 -9.85 -39.97
CA SER A 534 37.44 -10.21 -38.71
C SER A 534 37.44 -11.72 -38.44
N ARG A 535 36.60 -12.49 -39.13
CA ARG A 535 36.45 -13.95 -38.94
C ARG A 535 37.74 -14.65 -39.38
N GLY A 536 38.51 -15.18 -38.43
CA GLY A 536 39.81 -15.81 -38.68
C GLY A 536 41.03 -14.90 -38.50
N THR A 537 40.82 -13.64 -38.09
CA THR A 537 41.91 -12.72 -37.72
C THR A 537 42.20 -12.77 -36.21
N TYR A 538 43.40 -12.36 -35.80
CA TYR A 538 43.79 -12.25 -34.39
C TYR A 538 42.95 -11.21 -33.60
N PHE A 539 42.22 -10.31 -34.29
CA PHE A 539 41.39 -9.27 -33.66
C PHE A 539 39.97 -9.72 -33.30
N ALA A 540 39.52 -10.89 -33.75
CA ALA A 540 38.19 -11.41 -33.44
C ALA A 540 37.92 -11.50 -31.92
N LEU A 541 38.85 -12.09 -31.18
CA LEU A 541 38.72 -12.27 -29.74
C LEU A 541 38.73 -10.93 -28.98
N PRO A 542 39.73 -10.03 -29.14
CA PRO A 542 39.72 -8.71 -28.51
C PRO A 542 38.44 -7.91 -28.72
N THR A 543 37.88 -7.94 -29.94
CA THR A 543 36.63 -7.24 -30.27
C THR A 543 35.45 -7.82 -29.50
N VAL A 544 35.29 -9.15 -29.47
CA VAL A 544 34.22 -9.80 -28.70
C VAL A 544 34.36 -9.49 -27.21
N LEU A 545 35.57 -9.56 -26.67
CA LEU A 545 35.85 -9.23 -25.27
C LEU A 545 35.43 -7.78 -24.94
N LEU A 546 35.77 -6.81 -25.81
CA LEU A 546 35.41 -5.41 -25.63
C LEU A 546 33.88 -5.19 -25.68
N VAL A 547 33.18 -5.83 -26.63
CA VAL A 547 31.71 -5.74 -26.75
C VAL A 547 31.01 -6.25 -25.49
N TYR A 548 31.44 -7.39 -24.96
CA TYR A 548 30.89 -7.92 -23.71
C TYR A 548 31.21 -7.06 -22.49
N LEU A 549 32.41 -6.48 -22.45
CA LEU A 549 32.82 -5.56 -21.40
C LEU A 549 31.92 -4.32 -21.38
N VAL A 550 31.82 -3.63 -22.52
CA VAL A 550 30.98 -2.44 -22.67
C VAL A 550 29.51 -2.78 -22.44
N GLY A 551 29.01 -3.85 -23.05
CA GLY A 551 27.64 -4.33 -22.86
C GLY A 551 27.33 -4.63 -21.39
N GLY A 552 28.25 -5.26 -20.67
CA GLY A 552 28.08 -5.53 -19.24
C GLY A 552 28.01 -4.26 -18.40
N LEU A 553 28.87 -3.28 -18.68
CA LEU A 553 28.86 -1.97 -18.01
C LEU A 553 27.56 -1.19 -18.29
N LEU A 554 26.98 -1.36 -19.48
CA LEU A 554 25.70 -0.76 -19.88
C LEU A 554 24.47 -1.63 -19.54
N PHE A 555 24.64 -2.71 -18.78
CA PHE A 555 23.58 -3.66 -18.42
C PHE A 555 22.85 -4.28 -19.63
N PHE A 556 23.53 -4.34 -20.78
CA PHE A 556 23.00 -4.91 -22.00
C PHE A 556 22.78 -6.43 -21.85
N PRO A 557 21.67 -6.99 -22.36
CA PRO A 557 21.35 -8.41 -22.18
C PRO A 557 22.42 -9.35 -22.76
N VAL A 558 23.12 -10.08 -21.88
CA VAL A 558 24.19 -11.02 -22.27
C VAL A 558 23.71 -12.06 -23.27
N THR A 559 22.45 -12.51 -23.17
CA THR A 559 21.86 -13.49 -24.09
C THR A 559 21.83 -13.00 -25.53
N VAL A 560 21.56 -11.70 -25.76
CA VAL A 560 21.54 -11.12 -27.10
C VAL A 560 22.96 -11.11 -27.68
N LEU A 561 23.95 -10.69 -26.88
CA LEU A 561 25.37 -10.72 -27.29
C LEU A 561 25.84 -12.15 -27.60
N SER A 562 25.39 -13.14 -26.82
CA SER A 562 25.73 -14.55 -27.03
C SER A 562 25.16 -15.10 -28.33
N LEU A 563 23.91 -14.77 -28.66
CA LEU A 563 23.29 -15.20 -29.91
C LEU A 563 23.94 -14.52 -31.11
N ALA A 564 24.27 -13.23 -31.01
CA ALA A 564 24.98 -12.51 -32.06
C ALA A 564 26.36 -13.13 -32.31
N VAL A 565 27.17 -13.33 -31.26
CA VAL A 565 28.50 -13.95 -31.38
C VAL A 565 28.40 -15.40 -31.86
N ALA A 566 27.39 -16.16 -31.45
CA ALA A 566 27.11 -17.49 -32.00
C ALA A 566 26.82 -17.47 -33.50
N ALA A 567 25.95 -16.56 -33.95
CA ALA A 567 25.61 -16.42 -35.36
C ALA A 567 26.83 -15.99 -36.21
N ILE A 568 27.69 -15.13 -35.65
CA ILE A 568 28.88 -14.60 -36.34
C ILE A 568 30.01 -15.63 -36.40
N PHE A 569 30.30 -16.34 -35.31
CA PHE A 569 31.48 -17.21 -35.21
C PHE A 569 31.16 -18.71 -35.33
N GLY A 570 29.88 -19.06 -35.44
CA GLY A 570 29.41 -20.44 -35.59
C GLY A 570 29.31 -21.21 -34.27
N PRO A 571 28.89 -22.48 -34.33
CA PRO A 571 28.42 -23.24 -33.16
C PRO A 571 29.53 -23.68 -32.22
N ILE A 572 30.80 -23.63 -32.64
CA ILE A 572 31.97 -24.01 -31.82
C ILE A 572 32.65 -22.76 -31.26
N TRP A 573 33.09 -21.86 -32.14
CA TRP A 573 33.88 -20.68 -31.74
C TRP A 573 33.01 -19.58 -31.11
N GLY A 574 31.74 -19.47 -31.50
CA GLY A 574 30.80 -18.52 -30.91
C GLY A 574 30.61 -18.72 -29.40
N PRO A 575 30.27 -19.93 -28.94
CA PRO A 575 30.19 -20.23 -27.51
C PRO A 575 31.50 -19.99 -26.76
N ILE A 576 32.66 -20.34 -27.35
CA ILE A 576 33.97 -20.12 -26.73
C ILE A 576 34.23 -18.62 -26.52
N TYR A 577 34.09 -17.81 -27.58
CA TYR A 577 34.30 -16.37 -27.51
C TYR A 577 33.26 -15.68 -26.61
N GLY A 578 32.01 -16.13 -26.67
CA GLY A 578 30.93 -15.62 -25.83
C GLY A 578 31.15 -15.88 -24.34
N ILE A 579 31.62 -17.07 -23.96
CA ILE A 579 31.98 -17.39 -22.57
C ILE A 579 33.16 -16.53 -22.11
N MET A 580 34.21 -16.40 -22.92
CA MET A 580 35.38 -15.58 -22.56
C MET A 580 34.98 -14.11 -22.35
N GLY A 581 34.16 -13.56 -23.25
CA GLY A 581 33.61 -12.20 -23.11
C GLY A 581 32.73 -12.05 -21.87
N ALA A 582 31.82 -13.00 -21.63
CA ALA A 582 30.95 -12.98 -20.46
C ALA A 582 31.76 -13.07 -19.16
N LEU A 583 32.79 -13.91 -19.08
CA LEU A 583 33.65 -14.01 -17.90
C LEU A 583 34.46 -12.74 -17.65
N LEU A 584 35.02 -12.13 -18.70
CA LEU A 584 35.71 -10.84 -18.57
C LEU A 584 34.76 -9.77 -18.03
N SER A 585 33.59 -9.64 -18.65
CA SER A 585 32.54 -8.71 -18.25
C SER A 585 32.06 -8.93 -16.82
N ALA A 586 31.85 -10.20 -16.44
CA ALA A 586 31.49 -10.59 -15.09
C ALA A 586 32.57 -10.24 -14.07
N GLY A 587 33.84 -10.50 -14.39
CA GLY A 587 34.96 -10.15 -13.53
C GLY A 587 35.09 -8.64 -13.32
N THR A 588 34.96 -7.84 -14.37
CA THR A 588 35.05 -6.37 -14.25
C THR A 588 33.88 -5.80 -13.45
N THR A 589 32.65 -6.24 -13.73
CA THR A 589 31.47 -5.76 -13.00
C THR A 589 31.44 -6.26 -11.54
N PHE A 590 31.98 -7.44 -11.26
CA PHE A 590 32.23 -7.90 -9.89
C PHE A 590 33.22 -7.00 -9.15
N LEU A 591 34.35 -6.65 -9.77
CA LEU A 591 35.34 -5.77 -9.17
C LEU A 591 34.77 -4.36 -8.93
N LEU A 592 33.96 -3.86 -9.86
CA LEU A 592 33.23 -2.60 -9.68
C LEU A 592 32.30 -2.66 -8.47
N GLY A 593 31.56 -3.75 -8.29
CA GLY A 593 30.70 -3.93 -7.13
C GLY A 593 31.49 -3.93 -5.83
N LYS A 594 32.64 -4.63 -5.81
CA LYS A 594 33.57 -4.64 -4.68
C LYS A 594 34.11 -3.25 -4.34
N LEU A 595 34.35 -2.40 -5.35
CA LEU A 595 34.79 -1.01 -5.17
C LEU A 595 33.69 -0.09 -4.64
N LEU A 596 32.43 -0.28 -5.09
CA LEU A 596 31.28 0.52 -4.66
C LEU A 596 30.87 0.24 -3.21
N GLY A 597 31.12 -0.97 -2.71
CA GLY A 597 30.78 -1.38 -1.35
C GLY A 597 29.28 -1.52 -1.09
N ASN A 598 28.94 -2.00 0.10
CA ASN A 598 27.57 -2.40 0.45
C ASN A 598 26.59 -1.21 0.53
N ALA A 599 27.04 -0.07 1.06
CA ALA A 599 26.21 1.13 1.22
C ALA A 599 25.82 1.78 -0.13
N GLY A 600 26.73 1.79 -1.11
CA GLY A 600 26.48 2.38 -2.43
C GLY A 600 25.51 1.54 -3.27
N LEU A 601 25.64 0.21 -3.25
CA LEU A 601 24.80 -0.70 -4.03
C LEU A 601 23.39 -0.88 -3.47
N ARG A 602 23.23 -0.89 -2.13
CA ARG A 602 21.88 -0.97 -1.50
C ARG A 602 21.02 0.24 -1.83
N LYS A 603 21.61 1.45 -1.88
CA LYS A 603 20.93 2.69 -2.26
C LYS A 603 20.43 2.71 -3.72
N LEU A 604 21.05 1.90 -4.59
CA LEU A 604 20.74 1.84 -6.03
C LEU A 604 19.80 0.70 -6.43
N GLY A 605 19.69 -0.38 -5.63
CA GLY A 605 19.12 -1.64 -6.11
C GLY A 605 18.02 -2.30 -5.27
N GLY A 606 17.70 -1.79 -4.07
CA GLY A 606 16.53 -2.21 -3.29
C GLY A 606 16.40 -3.74 -3.04
N PRO A 607 15.17 -4.29 -2.98
CA PRO A 607 14.90 -5.70 -2.63
C PRO A 607 15.55 -6.76 -3.54
N LYS A 608 15.86 -6.42 -4.80
CA LYS A 608 16.51 -7.35 -5.73
C LYS A 608 17.98 -7.60 -5.39
N VAL A 609 18.65 -6.58 -4.83
CA VAL A 609 20.03 -6.74 -4.33
C VAL A 609 20.02 -7.67 -3.12
N GLU A 610 19.04 -7.53 -2.21
CA GLU A 610 18.92 -8.37 -1.03
C GLU A 610 18.61 -9.83 -1.38
N ALA A 611 17.66 -10.08 -2.28
CA ALA A 611 17.33 -11.44 -2.72
C ALA A 611 18.52 -12.16 -3.40
N VAL A 612 19.38 -11.43 -4.12
CA VAL A 612 20.60 -11.98 -4.74
C VAL A 612 21.69 -12.16 -3.69
N ASP A 613 21.87 -11.20 -2.78
CA ASP A 613 22.85 -11.25 -1.68
C ASP A 613 22.56 -12.41 -0.73
N GLU A 614 21.31 -12.63 -0.32
CA GLU A 614 20.93 -13.78 0.52
C GLU A 614 21.25 -15.12 -0.12
N LYS A 615 20.98 -15.26 -1.42
CA LYS A 615 21.29 -16.49 -2.18
C LYS A 615 22.81 -16.70 -2.34
N LEU A 616 23.59 -15.63 -2.37
CA LEU A 616 25.05 -15.69 -2.49
C LEU A 616 25.77 -15.87 -1.14
N LYS A 617 25.23 -15.34 -0.04
CA LYS A 617 25.83 -15.40 1.32
C LYS A 617 26.18 -16.81 1.79
N LYS A 618 25.47 -17.84 1.32
CA LYS A 618 25.62 -19.24 1.74
C LYS A 618 26.17 -20.16 0.64
N SER A 619 26.72 -19.59 -0.44
CA SER A 619 26.96 -20.29 -1.70
C SER A 619 28.41 -20.21 -2.18
N GLY A 620 29.08 -21.37 -2.30
CA GLY A 620 30.37 -21.49 -3.00
C GLY A 620 30.20 -21.55 -4.53
N ILE A 621 31.20 -22.09 -5.24
CA ILE A 621 31.21 -22.25 -6.72
C ILE A 621 29.88 -22.80 -7.27
N ILE A 622 29.33 -23.83 -6.62
CA ILE A 622 28.11 -24.52 -7.05
C ILE A 622 26.88 -23.61 -6.94
N GLY A 623 26.79 -22.77 -5.90
CA GLY A 623 25.66 -21.87 -5.74
C GLY A 623 25.69 -20.72 -6.76
N VAL A 624 26.89 -20.21 -7.10
CA VAL A 624 27.04 -19.26 -8.22
C VAL A 624 26.61 -19.90 -9.54
N ALA A 625 26.99 -21.15 -9.80
CA ALA A 625 26.56 -21.87 -11.01
C ALA A 625 25.04 -22.04 -11.07
N ALA A 626 24.40 -22.40 -9.95
CA ALA A 626 22.94 -22.53 -9.86
C ALA A 626 22.22 -21.20 -10.10
N ILE A 627 22.73 -20.08 -9.54
CA ILE A 627 22.15 -18.75 -9.76
C ILE A 627 22.21 -18.35 -11.24
N ARG A 628 23.25 -18.71 -11.98
CA ARG A 628 23.33 -18.46 -13.44
C ARG A 628 22.35 -19.28 -14.27
N MET A 629 21.85 -20.37 -13.72
CA MET A 629 20.85 -21.22 -14.38
C MET A 629 19.41 -20.73 -14.14
N LEU A 630 19.20 -19.87 -13.15
CA LEU A 630 17.90 -19.32 -12.78
C LEU A 630 17.77 -17.85 -13.25
N PRO A 631 16.61 -17.42 -13.76
CA PRO A 631 16.38 -16.03 -14.17
C PRO A 631 16.09 -15.12 -12.96
N VAL A 632 17.00 -15.10 -11.96
CA VAL A 632 16.78 -14.38 -10.70
C VAL A 632 16.97 -12.86 -10.86
N ALA A 633 17.92 -12.45 -11.69
CA ALA A 633 18.24 -11.04 -11.92
C ALA A 633 19.03 -10.86 -13.23
N PRO A 634 19.11 -9.62 -13.78
CA PRO A 634 19.95 -9.31 -14.93
C PRO A 634 21.43 -9.67 -14.69
N PHE A 635 22.12 -10.10 -15.74
CA PHE A 635 23.50 -10.58 -15.68
C PHE A 635 24.46 -9.64 -14.93
N SER A 636 24.48 -8.36 -15.31
CA SER A 636 25.35 -7.35 -14.69
C SER A 636 25.02 -7.06 -13.23
N LEU A 637 23.73 -7.13 -12.85
CA LEU A 637 23.30 -6.93 -11.47
C LEU A 637 23.82 -8.05 -10.57
N VAL A 638 23.69 -9.31 -11.00
CA VAL A 638 24.23 -10.46 -10.25
C VAL A 638 25.74 -10.31 -10.02
N ASN A 639 26.47 -9.79 -11.00
CA ASN A 639 27.92 -9.58 -10.89
C ASN A 639 28.27 -8.52 -9.85
N LEU A 640 27.58 -7.38 -9.87
CA LEU A 640 27.79 -6.30 -8.91
C LEU A 640 27.50 -6.74 -7.48
N VAL A 641 26.37 -7.43 -7.26
CA VAL A 641 25.98 -7.94 -5.94
C VAL A 641 26.97 -8.99 -5.45
N ALA A 642 27.41 -9.91 -6.33
CA ALA A 642 28.43 -10.88 -5.96
C ALA A 642 29.75 -10.23 -5.51
N GLY A 643 30.09 -9.04 -6.05
CA GLY A 643 31.27 -8.27 -5.67
C GLY A 643 31.29 -7.80 -4.21
N ILE A 644 30.13 -7.61 -3.60
CA ILE A 644 29.99 -7.21 -2.19
C ILE A 644 29.71 -8.37 -1.24
N SER A 645 29.46 -9.58 -1.77
CA SER A 645 29.25 -10.80 -0.97
C SER A 645 30.58 -11.41 -0.50
N SER A 646 30.50 -12.47 0.31
CA SER A 646 31.66 -13.20 0.87
C SER A 646 32.42 -14.07 -0.16
N ILE A 647 31.99 -14.11 -1.42
CA ILE A 647 32.54 -14.99 -2.46
C ILE A 647 33.80 -14.37 -3.08
N THR A 648 34.82 -15.19 -3.32
CA THR A 648 36.04 -14.73 -4.00
C THR A 648 35.82 -14.60 -5.52
N LEU A 649 36.54 -13.68 -6.17
CA LEU A 649 36.48 -13.50 -7.63
C LEU A 649 36.69 -14.82 -8.40
N ILE A 650 37.63 -15.66 -7.94
CA ILE A 650 37.93 -16.95 -8.59
C ILE A 650 36.74 -17.89 -8.48
N GLN A 651 36.15 -18.05 -7.28
CA GLN A 651 34.98 -18.89 -7.09
C GLN A 651 33.78 -18.40 -7.92
N PHE A 652 33.62 -17.08 -8.01
CA PHE A 652 32.58 -16.46 -8.81
C PHE A 652 32.76 -16.71 -10.32
N LEU A 653 33.98 -16.59 -10.84
CA LEU A 653 34.28 -16.84 -12.25
C LEU A 653 34.13 -18.33 -12.61
N ILE A 654 34.61 -19.24 -11.76
CA ILE A 654 34.43 -20.69 -11.98
C ILE A 654 32.95 -21.06 -11.95
N GLY A 655 32.20 -20.56 -10.95
CA GLY A 655 30.77 -20.81 -10.87
C GLY A 655 30.02 -20.22 -12.06
N THR A 656 30.39 -19.01 -12.51
CA THR A 656 29.81 -18.39 -13.69
C THR A 656 30.10 -19.19 -14.95
N PHE A 657 31.32 -19.69 -15.13
CA PHE A 657 31.68 -20.57 -16.23
C PHE A 657 30.82 -21.84 -16.25
N LEU A 658 30.74 -22.55 -15.12
CA LEU A 658 29.96 -23.79 -15.01
C LEU A 658 28.46 -23.56 -15.24
N GLY A 659 27.92 -22.46 -14.75
CA GLY A 659 26.51 -22.10 -14.92
C GLY A 659 26.14 -21.70 -16.35
N MET A 660 27.06 -21.00 -17.05
CA MET A 660 26.80 -20.47 -18.38
C MET A 660 27.24 -21.38 -19.53
N ALA A 661 28.24 -22.25 -19.33
CA ALA A 661 28.81 -23.06 -20.41
C ALA A 661 27.76 -23.94 -21.13
N PRO A 662 26.86 -24.67 -20.43
CA PRO A 662 25.84 -25.47 -21.10
C PRO A 662 24.88 -24.62 -21.94
N GLN A 663 24.49 -23.46 -21.42
CA GLN A 663 23.60 -22.53 -22.10
C GLN A 663 24.27 -21.90 -23.33
N MET A 664 25.57 -21.63 -23.25
CA MET A 664 26.34 -21.05 -24.34
C MET A 664 26.52 -22.04 -25.50
N VAL A 665 26.76 -23.32 -25.21
CA VAL A 665 26.78 -24.37 -26.23
C VAL A 665 25.42 -24.47 -26.93
N ALA A 666 24.33 -24.48 -26.18
CA ALA A 666 22.97 -24.51 -26.75
C ALA A 666 22.68 -23.28 -27.64
N LYS A 667 23.06 -22.08 -27.18
CA LYS A 667 22.96 -20.84 -27.98
C LYS A 667 23.81 -20.89 -29.25
N GLY A 668 24.97 -21.55 -29.21
CA GLY A 668 25.81 -21.81 -30.38
C GLY A 668 25.06 -22.53 -31.50
N LEU A 669 24.36 -23.61 -31.14
CA LEU A 669 23.56 -24.43 -32.06
C LEU A 669 22.36 -23.66 -32.63
N VAL A 670 21.67 -22.88 -31.79
CA VAL A 670 20.52 -22.06 -32.19
C VAL A 670 20.95 -20.90 -33.09
N GLY A 671 22.03 -20.19 -32.74
CA GLY A 671 22.54 -19.05 -33.51
C GLY A 671 22.99 -19.44 -34.92
N ASP A 672 23.65 -20.60 -35.06
CA ASP A 672 24.03 -21.14 -36.37
C ASP A 672 22.80 -21.51 -37.21
N SER A 673 21.80 -22.14 -36.60
CA SER A 673 20.54 -22.51 -37.26
C SER A 673 19.76 -21.28 -37.77
N ILE A 674 19.73 -20.18 -37.00
CA ILE A 674 19.12 -18.90 -37.43
C ILE A 674 19.85 -18.35 -38.66
N MET A 675 21.18 -18.33 -38.65
CA MET A 675 21.97 -17.83 -39.77
C MET A 675 21.79 -18.69 -41.04
N GLN A 676 21.70 -20.02 -40.89
CA GLN A 676 21.44 -20.93 -42.01
C GLN A 676 20.04 -20.72 -42.63
N ILE A 677 19.01 -20.46 -41.82
CA ILE A 677 17.66 -20.15 -42.30
C ILE A 677 17.63 -18.84 -43.11
N PHE A 678 18.34 -17.81 -42.66
CA PHE A 678 18.44 -16.55 -43.42
C PHE A 678 19.19 -16.72 -44.75
N ARG A 679 20.15 -17.64 -44.82
CA ARG A 679 20.97 -17.88 -46.03
C ARG A 679 20.32 -18.84 -47.02
N ASN A 680 19.65 -19.90 -46.55
CA ASN A 680 18.98 -20.92 -47.37
C ASN A 680 17.83 -21.57 -46.61
N PRO A 681 16.61 -20.99 -46.63
CA PRO A 681 15.48 -21.52 -45.90
C PRO A 681 15.00 -22.85 -46.51
N SER A 682 15.05 -23.92 -45.72
CA SER A 682 14.58 -25.26 -46.08
C SER A 682 13.93 -25.97 -44.89
N ALA A 683 13.08 -26.97 -45.15
CA ALA A 683 12.46 -27.78 -44.09
C ALA A 683 13.51 -28.44 -43.17
N GLU A 684 14.67 -28.78 -43.73
CA GLU A 684 15.81 -29.34 -42.99
C GLU A 684 16.41 -28.30 -42.02
N THR A 685 16.72 -27.08 -42.48
CA THR A 685 17.25 -26.01 -41.63
C THR A 685 16.28 -25.57 -40.52
N VAL A 686 14.97 -25.55 -40.81
CA VAL A 686 13.93 -25.28 -39.80
C VAL A 686 13.89 -26.41 -38.76
N SER A 687 14.07 -27.68 -39.17
CA SER A 687 14.13 -28.80 -38.24
C SER A 687 15.35 -28.73 -37.30
N TYR A 688 16.50 -28.24 -37.76
CA TYR A 688 17.68 -28.00 -36.91
C TYR A 688 17.45 -26.88 -35.90
N LEU A 689 16.78 -25.78 -36.30
CA LEU A 689 16.40 -24.72 -35.37
C LEU A 689 15.44 -25.23 -34.29
N VAL A 690 14.37 -25.94 -34.68
CA VAL A 690 13.41 -26.50 -33.74
C VAL A 690 14.08 -27.50 -32.81
N GLY A 691 14.92 -28.39 -33.34
CA GLY A 691 15.72 -29.33 -32.54
C GLY A 691 16.66 -28.63 -31.56
N GLY A 692 17.35 -27.57 -32.00
CA GLY A 692 18.21 -26.75 -31.17
C GLY A 692 17.46 -26.01 -30.07
N LEU A 693 16.28 -25.45 -30.36
CA LEU A 693 15.42 -24.78 -29.38
C LEU A 693 14.85 -25.77 -28.35
N VAL A 694 14.41 -26.95 -28.79
CA VAL A 694 13.94 -28.03 -27.89
C VAL A 694 15.07 -28.51 -27.00
N PHE A 695 16.26 -28.73 -27.56
CA PHE A 695 17.45 -29.10 -26.79
C PHE A 695 17.83 -28.01 -25.78
N TRP A 696 17.79 -26.74 -26.18
CA TRP A 696 18.07 -25.61 -25.31
C TRP A 696 17.06 -25.54 -24.15
N LEU A 697 15.77 -25.68 -24.44
CA LEU A 697 14.71 -25.70 -23.43
C LEU A 697 14.85 -26.90 -22.48
N ALA A 698 15.15 -28.09 -23.00
CA ALA A 698 15.40 -29.29 -22.21
C ALA A 698 16.62 -29.12 -21.29
N MET A 699 17.69 -28.48 -21.77
CA MET A 699 18.87 -28.17 -20.96
C MET A 699 18.56 -27.15 -19.86
N ILE A 700 17.75 -26.13 -20.13
CA ILE A 700 17.28 -25.17 -19.11
C ILE A 700 16.46 -25.91 -18.06
N ILE A 701 15.42 -26.65 -18.45
CA ILE A 701 14.54 -27.37 -17.52
C ILE A 701 15.32 -28.42 -16.72
N GLY A 702 16.18 -29.20 -17.38
CA GLY A 702 17.00 -30.23 -16.75
C GLY A 702 18.00 -29.65 -15.75
N SER A 703 18.70 -28.57 -16.11
CA SER A 703 19.63 -27.89 -15.21
C SER A 703 18.93 -27.21 -14.04
N GLN A 704 17.74 -26.64 -14.24
CA GLN A 704 16.91 -26.09 -13.16
C GLN A 704 16.45 -27.17 -12.19
N LYS A 705 15.97 -28.32 -12.71
CA LYS A 705 15.54 -29.44 -11.88
C LYS A 705 16.70 -30.02 -11.08
N ALA A 706 17.87 -30.18 -11.70
CA ALA A 706 19.08 -30.63 -11.03
C ALA A 706 19.56 -29.65 -9.94
N ALA A 707 19.53 -28.34 -10.22
CA ALA A 707 19.89 -27.32 -9.24
C ALA A 707 18.93 -27.30 -8.04
N LYS A 708 17.62 -27.38 -8.27
CA LYS A 708 16.60 -27.47 -7.21
C LYS A 708 16.78 -28.74 -6.36
N MET A 709 16.97 -29.89 -6.98
CA MET A 709 17.21 -31.16 -6.27
C MET A 709 18.48 -31.12 -5.43
N TYR A 710 19.55 -30.48 -5.94
CA TYR A 710 20.79 -30.31 -5.18
C TYR A 710 20.63 -29.37 -3.99
N GLN A 711 19.88 -28.27 -4.14
CA GLN A 711 19.58 -27.35 -3.05
C GLN A 711 18.75 -28.03 -1.95
N ALA A 712 17.68 -28.73 -2.33
CA ALA A 712 16.84 -29.48 -1.40
C ALA A 712 17.65 -30.53 -0.59
N LYS A 713 18.50 -31.32 -1.27
CA LYS A 713 19.37 -32.30 -0.58
C LYS A 713 20.39 -31.67 0.37
N LYS A 714 20.83 -30.45 0.10
CA LYS A 714 21.77 -29.73 0.96
C LYS A 714 21.07 -29.13 2.17
N GLU A 715 19.81 -28.73 2.02
CA GLU A 715 18.94 -28.29 3.13
C GLU A 715 18.59 -29.48 4.02
N GLU A 716 18.16 -30.62 3.45
CA GLU A 716 17.93 -31.88 4.19
C GLU A 716 19.17 -32.33 4.98
N ALA A 717 20.35 -32.37 4.34
CA ALA A 717 21.59 -32.75 5.01
C ALA A 717 22.05 -31.74 6.10
N LYS A 718 21.55 -30.50 6.05
CA LYS A 718 21.81 -29.49 7.07
C LYS A 718 20.87 -29.67 8.27
N GLU A 719 19.59 -29.93 8.02
CA GLU A 719 18.60 -30.27 9.04
C GLU A 719 18.99 -31.54 9.80
N GLU A 720 19.41 -32.61 9.11
CA GLU A 720 19.92 -33.83 9.74
C GLU A 720 21.18 -33.58 10.60
N SER A 721 22.04 -32.64 10.17
CA SER A 721 23.25 -32.28 10.93
C SER A 721 22.95 -31.42 12.15
N GLU A 722 21.93 -30.56 12.08
CA GLU A 722 21.48 -29.72 13.20
C GLU A 722 20.68 -30.55 14.22
N GLU A 723 19.91 -31.56 13.78
CA GLU A 723 19.27 -32.57 14.66
C GLU A 723 20.25 -33.52 15.35
N CYS A 724 21.41 -33.81 14.75
CA CYS A 724 22.45 -34.63 15.37
C CYS A 724 23.36 -33.85 16.36
N ILE A 725 23.26 -32.51 16.36
CA ILE A 725 24.03 -31.62 17.24
C ILE A 725 23.17 -31.08 18.40
N ALA A 726 21.84 -31.03 18.23
CA ALA A 726 20.86 -30.84 19.29
C ALA A 726 20.69 -32.11 20.13
#